data_AF-A0A066X6Y0-F1
#
_entry.id   AF-A0A066X6Y0-F1
#
_cell.length_a   1.000
_cell.length_b   1.000
_cell.length_c   1.000
_cell.angle_alpha   90.00
_cell.angle_beta   90.00
_cell.angle_gamma   90.00
#
_symmetry.space_group_name_H-M   'P 1'
#
loop_
_entity.id
_entity.type
_entity.pdbx_description
1 polymer ?
#
loop_
_entity_poly.entity_id
_entity_poly.type
_entity_poly.pdbx_seq_one_letter_code
_entity_poly.pdbx_strand_id
1 'polypeptide(L)'
;MPQPSSVKSSGTASEPTMADHDRGLESKAEVKVSGREINPTTTSSYHDHDPVEDLKQRLSQWGESSVYHGYDDEDEQGSEHELLLDPNLPEEYETRISKAGSTPTAEVDDEFAMKREEEEDSPYPEVRAAVRNYDEDVPCNTIRAWTIGLLLVTVGASMNTLFSLRQPSIGLGPLIAQIIAWPIGQGWAKVMPTKQYNTFGLKWSLNPGPFNIKEHSIIVVMAGVSFSVAYATDIILAQLVFYKQDFGIVFQLLLTISTQSLGYGIAGIMRKFLVYPAAMIWPGNLVSVTLMNAMYEVNDRPDPSFIGGSMPRYKWFGLITLASFCYYWIPGFLAQFLSIMAFATWIAPNNVVVNQLFGGTSGLSILPLTLDWTQISGFVGSPLIPPWHAIANTLIGVVTFFVIGASIFHYTGVWYAQYLPMSDSGTYDNTGNPYNTSRILTPQLTLDVEAYKNYSPLFISTTFAISYGLSFAAIASLIVYTYLHNGKQIWAQYKNSNKEKPDIHMKLMKKYKEAPTWWYMSLFVLMLGLGFVTVLAYPTNLTWWAFLLAVAISFGFSLPIGIIQAVTNNQIGLNVLTEFIYGYIQPGRPLALMIFKTFGYITMSQSLGFVSDLKFGHYMKIPPRTMFMCQVVATTFSCFIQIAVLNAALKNIPDVCQPHQENKFSCPGGRVFFAASVIWGLIGPARMFSPGQVYSGLFIFFGLGAILPVIFYFAALKWPKSPIKYLMAPLIFGGAGAIPPATPLNYLSWGVVGYIFQQHIRKKHFAWWSRLNYLTSSGLDLGLALSTLVIFLIFTLNGIEPPKWWGNEIVTATMDAQGTAIQSTPAPGMKFGPTTW
;
A
#
# COMPACT_ATOMS: atom_id res chain seq x y z
N MET A 1 48.34 19.94 35.63
CA MET A 1 48.91 21.29 35.78
C MET A 1 48.72 22.05 34.48
N PRO A 2 48.35 23.34 34.48
CA PRO A 2 47.54 24.02 35.49
C PRO A 2 46.37 24.84 34.88
N GLN A 3 45.20 24.84 35.52
CA GLN A 3 44.40 26.08 35.60
C GLN A 3 45.10 27.03 36.59
N PRO A 4 44.84 28.35 36.56
CA PRO A 4 43.84 28.89 37.50
C PRO A 4 43.01 30.06 36.88
N SER A 5 41.70 30.18 37.17
CA SER A 5 41.08 31.14 38.13
C SER A 5 41.06 32.60 37.67
N SER A 6 40.16 33.52 38.03
CA SER A 6 38.86 33.63 38.75
C SER A 6 38.55 35.17 38.74
N VAL A 7 37.37 35.77 38.91
CA VAL A 7 36.40 35.87 40.03
C VAL A 7 35.23 36.77 39.52
N LYS A 8 34.10 36.76 40.26
CA LYS A 8 32.98 37.72 40.38
C LYS A 8 33.42 39.24 40.30
N SER A 9 32.55 40.25 40.17
CA SER A 9 31.20 40.42 40.74
C SER A 9 30.32 41.51 40.10
N SER A 10 29.04 41.50 40.49
CA SER A 10 28.04 42.57 40.40
C SER A 10 28.52 43.98 40.82
N GLY A 11 27.93 45.03 40.23
CA GLY A 11 28.05 46.42 40.70
C GLY A 11 27.05 47.36 39.99
N THR A 12 26.18 48.01 40.76
CA THR A 12 25.02 48.80 40.31
C THR A 12 25.38 50.24 39.89
N ALA A 13 24.63 50.79 38.92
CA ALA A 13 24.22 52.19 38.69
C ALA A 13 25.06 53.39 39.22
N SER A 14 25.33 54.37 38.36
CA SER A 14 24.81 55.76 38.51
C SER A 14 25.11 56.67 37.31
N GLU A 15 24.06 57.31 36.80
CA GLU A 15 24.06 58.59 36.05
C GLU A 15 24.40 59.77 37.00
N PRO A 16 24.85 60.97 36.55
CA PRO A 16 24.00 61.96 35.85
C PRO A 16 24.77 62.81 34.77
N THR A 17 24.22 63.76 33.99
CA THR A 17 23.38 64.94 34.34
C THR A 17 22.74 65.64 33.13
N MET A 18 21.48 66.10 33.32
CA MET A 18 20.89 67.42 32.93
C MET A 18 20.77 67.79 31.41
N ALA A 19 19.79 68.59 30.97
CA ALA A 19 18.86 69.47 31.69
C ALA A 19 17.50 69.68 30.96
N ASP A 20 16.43 69.90 31.76
CA ASP A 20 15.31 70.87 31.60
C ASP A 20 14.46 70.90 30.29
N HIS A 21 13.14 71.14 30.28
CA HIS A 21 12.16 71.69 31.23
C HIS A 21 10.72 71.22 30.80
N ASP A 22 9.62 71.22 31.57
CA ASP A 22 9.34 71.51 32.99
C ASP A 22 7.99 70.85 33.45
N ARG A 23 7.55 71.16 34.67
CA ARG A 23 6.25 70.94 35.40
C ARG A 23 4.92 70.82 34.58
N GLY A 24 3.86 70.14 35.05
CA GLY A 24 3.68 69.33 36.27
C GLY A 24 2.20 69.12 36.72
N LEU A 25 1.99 68.22 37.69
CA LEU A 25 0.83 68.02 38.60
C LEU A 25 -0.52 67.40 38.13
N GLU A 26 -0.66 66.11 38.47
CA GLU A 26 -1.73 65.45 39.25
C GLU A 26 -3.24 65.81 39.11
N SER A 27 -4.05 64.80 38.77
CA SER A 27 -5.01 64.09 39.67
C SER A 27 -6.30 63.60 38.98
N LYS A 28 -7.00 62.66 39.62
CA LYS A 28 -8.16 61.91 39.08
C LYS A 28 -9.45 62.75 39.03
N ALA A 29 -10.25 62.60 37.97
CA ALA A 29 -11.70 62.81 38.01
C ALA A 29 -12.44 62.04 36.91
N GLU A 30 -13.73 61.77 37.13
CA GLU A 30 -14.64 61.00 36.27
C GLU A 30 -15.24 61.80 35.11
N VAL A 31 -15.70 61.06 34.09
CA VAL A 31 -16.99 61.21 33.36
C VAL A 31 -17.61 62.62 33.28
N LYS A 32 -17.64 63.22 32.08
CA LYS A 32 -18.92 63.42 31.35
C LYS A 32 -18.79 63.86 29.89
N VAL A 33 -19.80 63.46 29.11
CA VAL A 33 -20.11 63.93 27.75
C VAL A 33 -20.63 65.36 27.74
N SER A 34 -20.22 66.16 26.74
CA SER A 34 -20.88 67.37 26.24
C SER A 34 -20.29 67.70 24.86
N GLY A 35 -21.01 68.19 23.85
CA GLY A 35 -22.44 68.47 23.69
C GLY A 35 -22.72 68.57 22.16
N ARG A 36 -23.88 68.17 21.65
CA ARG A 36 -25.21 68.80 21.78
C ARG A 36 -25.50 69.70 20.57
N GLU A 37 -26.41 69.25 19.72
CA GLU A 37 -27.54 70.09 19.33
C GLU A 37 -28.79 69.22 19.12
N ILE A 38 -29.95 69.76 19.51
CA ILE A 38 -31.24 69.08 19.62
C ILE A 38 -32.30 70.07 19.14
N ASN A 39 -33.24 69.63 18.31
CA ASN A 39 -34.66 70.02 18.40
C ASN A 39 -35.56 69.09 17.54
N PRO A 40 -36.86 68.97 17.86
CA PRO A 40 -37.38 67.62 18.18
C PRO A 40 -38.73 67.25 17.54
N THR A 41 -39.32 66.17 18.06
CA THR A 41 -40.72 65.72 17.97
C THR A 41 -41.25 65.18 16.63
N THR A 42 -41.42 63.85 16.57
CA THR A 42 -42.77 63.25 16.70
C THR A 42 -42.76 61.83 17.27
N THR A 43 -43.85 61.54 17.97
CA THR A 43 -44.32 60.34 18.70
C THR A 43 -44.09 58.95 18.10
N SER A 44 -43.99 57.96 18.99
CA SER A 44 -44.10 56.53 18.66
C SER A 44 -45.51 56.11 18.25
N SER A 45 -45.59 55.06 17.44
CA SER A 45 -46.74 54.14 17.42
C SER A 45 -46.22 52.71 17.35
N TYR A 46 -46.73 51.85 18.23
CA TYR A 46 -46.63 50.40 18.07
C TYR A 46 -47.52 50.01 16.89
N HIS A 47 -47.01 49.17 15.99
CA HIS A 47 -47.84 48.41 15.05
C HIS A 47 -47.45 46.93 15.14
N ASP A 48 -48.46 46.06 15.22
CA ASP A 48 -48.29 44.62 15.12
C ASP A 48 -47.59 44.27 13.80
N HIS A 49 -46.58 43.41 13.87
CA HIS A 49 -46.00 42.79 12.69
C HIS A 49 -46.91 41.64 12.23
N ASP A 50 -47.57 41.82 11.09
CA ASP A 50 -48.31 40.73 10.44
C ASP A 50 -47.31 39.64 9.99
N PRO A 51 -47.40 38.41 10.51
CA PRO A 51 -46.47 37.34 10.17
C PRO A 51 -46.54 36.92 8.68
N VAL A 52 -47.61 37.29 7.96
CA VAL A 52 -47.73 37.05 6.52
C VAL A 52 -46.85 38.00 5.71
N GLU A 53 -46.63 39.23 6.18
CA GLU A 53 -45.70 40.18 5.54
C GLU A 53 -44.24 39.75 5.73
N ASP A 54 -43.86 39.30 6.94
CA ASP A 54 -42.52 38.73 7.20
C ASP A 54 -42.27 37.47 6.36
N LEU A 55 -43.29 36.61 6.20
CA LEU A 55 -43.18 35.43 5.33
C LEU A 55 -43.01 35.80 3.85
N LYS A 56 -43.74 36.82 3.35
CA LYS A 56 -43.54 37.35 1.98
C LYS A 56 -42.15 37.95 1.80
N GLN A 57 -41.64 38.69 2.78
CA GLN A 57 -40.32 39.31 2.73
C GLN A 57 -39.19 38.27 2.76
N ARG A 58 -39.35 37.19 3.53
CA ARG A 58 -38.44 36.03 3.49
C ARG A 58 -38.52 35.27 2.16
N LEU A 59 -39.71 35.11 1.59
CA LEU A 59 -39.90 34.47 0.29
C LEU A 59 -39.34 35.32 -0.87
N SER A 60 -39.42 36.65 -0.82
CA SER A 60 -38.79 37.52 -1.82
C SER A 60 -37.26 37.50 -1.71
N GLN A 61 -36.72 37.47 -0.49
CA GLN A 61 -35.27 37.26 -0.27
C GLN A 61 -34.78 35.91 -0.78
N TRP A 62 -35.60 34.85 -0.72
CA TRP A 62 -35.30 33.55 -1.30
C TRP A 62 -35.34 33.55 -2.85
N GLY A 63 -36.09 34.47 -3.45
CA GLY A 63 -36.09 34.71 -4.90
C GLY A 63 -34.88 35.50 -5.37
N GLU A 64 -34.55 36.61 -4.71
CA GLU A 64 -33.50 37.54 -5.17
C GLU A 64 -32.07 37.01 -4.95
N SER A 65 -31.85 36.16 -3.95
CA SER A 65 -30.56 35.47 -3.76
C SER A 65 -30.22 34.48 -4.89
N SER A 66 -31.18 34.08 -5.72
CA SER A 66 -30.96 33.16 -6.85
C SER A 66 -30.52 33.84 -8.15
N VAL A 67 -30.49 35.19 -8.22
CA VAL A 67 -30.31 35.94 -9.48
C VAL A 67 -28.93 36.58 -9.63
N TYR A 68 -28.09 36.56 -8.57
CA TYR A 68 -26.74 37.14 -8.57
C TYR A 68 -25.60 36.17 -8.24
N HIS A 69 -25.85 34.86 -8.22
CA HIS A 69 -24.78 33.86 -8.27
C HIS A 69 -24.43 33.54 -9.72
N GLY A 70 -23.17 33.82 -10.08
CA GLY A 70 -22.61 33.41 -11.37
C GLY A 70 -22.47 31.89 -11.43
N TYR A 71 -22.45 31.35 -12.64
CA TYR A 71 -22.43 29.91 -12.96
C TYR A 71 -21.18 29.12 -12.49
N ASP A 72 -20.33 29.70 -11.64
CA ASP A 72 -19.11 29.09 -11.10
C ASP A 72 -19.21 28.74 -9.59
N ASP A 73 -20.13 29.31 -8.81
CA ASP A 73 -20.18 29.12 -7.34
C ASP A 73 -20.73 27.74 -6.89
N GLU A 74 -21.63 27.12 -7.66
CA GLU A 74 -22.20 25.80 -7.30
C GLU A 74 -21.16 24.66 -7.32
N ASP A 75 -20.18 24.74 -8.24
CA ASP A 75 -19.06 23.78 -8.30
C ASP A 75 -18.09 23.98 -7.11
N GLU A 76 -17.89 25.21 -6.64
CA GLU A 76 -17.02 25.49 -5.47
C GLU A 76 -17.62 24.96 -4.16
N GLN A 77 -18.89 25.28 -3.85
CA GLN A 77 -19.54 24.79 -2.61
C GLN A 77 -19.60 23.26 -2.54
N GLY A 78 -19.79 22.59 -3.68
CA GLY A 78 -19.71 21.13 -3.77
C GLY A 78 -18.31 20.60 -3.42
N SER A 79 -17.25 21.24 -3.92
CA SER A 79 -15.88 20.85 -3.65
C SER A 79 -15.47 21.08 -2.19
N GLU A 80 -15.88 22.20 -1.57
CA GLU A 80 -15.59 22.51 -0.18
C GLU A 80 -16.27 21.51 0.77
N HIS A 81 -17.55 21.19 0.54
CA HIS A 81 -18.27 20.28 1.41
C HIS A 81 -17.73 18.83 1.32
N GLU A 82 -17.10 18.46 0.20
CA GLU A 82 -16.46 17.16 0.03
C GLU A 82 -15.03 17.10 0.59
N LEU A 83 -14.30 18.22 0.64
CA LEU A 83 -13.05 18.32 1.42
C LEU A 83 -13.31 18.08 2.92
N LEU A 84 -14.47 18.48 3.44
CA LEU A 84 -14.91 18.17 4.82
C LEU A 84 -15.21 16.68 5.08
N LEU A 85 -15.15 15.82 4.06
CA LEU A 85 -15.34 14.36 4.17
C LEU A 85 -14.05 13.56 3.98
N ASP A 86 -12.90 14.19 3.71
CA ASP A 86 -11.61 13.51 3.61
C ASP A 86 -11.04 13.18 5.01
N PRO A 87 -10.88 11.90 5.39
CA PRO A 87 -10.32 11.51 6.68
C PRO A 87 -8.83 11.82 6.88
N ASN A 88 -8.12 12.32 5.86
CA ASN A 88 -6.73 12.80 5.95
C ASN A 88 -6.61 14.32 6.14
N LEU A 89 -7.67 15.11 5.91
CA LEU A 89 -7.59 16.56 6.11
C LEU A 89 -7.59 16.91 7.62
N PRO A 90 -6.75 17.85 8.08
CA PRO A 90 -6.74 18.24 9.49
C PRO A 90 -8.06 18.88 9.93
N GLU A 91 -8.55 18.54 11.13
CA GLU A 91 -9.77 19.14 11.71
C GLU A 91 -9.67 20.68 11.84
N GLU A 92 -8.46 21.22 12.00
CA GLU A 92 -8.22 22.67 11.93
C GLU A 92 -8.49 23.25 10.52
N TYR A 93 -8.18 22.51 9.46
CA TYR A 93 -8.39 22.94 8.08
C TYR A 93 -9.89 22.90 7.73
N GLU A 94 -10.60 21.83 8.13
CA GLU A 94 -12.07 21.76 8.09
C GLU A 94 -12.70 22.98 8.79
N THR A 95 -12.21 23.30 9.99
CA THR A 95 -12.71 24.43 10.79
C THR A 95 -12.39 25.78 10.14
N ARG A 96 -11.22 25.95 9.51
CA ARG A 96 -10.84 27.20 8.81
C ARG A 96 -11.70 27.45 7.57
N ILE A 97 -11.92 26.44 6.72
CA ILE A 97 -12.84 26.55 5.57
C ILE A 97 -14.25 26.93 6.04
N SER A 98 -14.77 26.24 7.07
CA SER A 98 -16.10 26.52 7.62
C SER A 98 -16.30 27.95 8.16
N LYS A 99 -15.22 28.64 8.52
CA LYS A 99 -15.24 30.05 8.96
C LYS A 99 -15.09 31.04 7.82
N ALA A 100 -14.30 30.71 6.79
CA ALA A 100 -14.07 31.56 5.63
C ALA A 100 -15.39 31.91 4.90
N GLY A 101 -16.35 30.98 4.88
CA GLY A 101 -17.69 31.22 4.32
C GLY A 101 -18.65 32.04 5.18
N SER A 102 -18.27 32.52 6.38
CA SER A 102 -19.26 33.03 7.36
C SER A 102 -19.14 34.50 7.82
N THR A 103 -18.03 35.21 7.58
CA THR A 103 -17.89 36.61 8.06
C THR A 103 -16.94 37.49 7.22
N PRO A 104 -17.40 38.63 6.66
CA PRO A 104 -16.53 39.59 5.99
C PRO A 104 -16.20 40.80 6.88
N THR A 105 -15.25 40.69 7.82
CA THR A 105 -14.75 41.84 8.60
C THR A 105 -13.27 41.78 8.97
N ALA A 106 -12.50 42.73 8.43
CA ALA A 106 -11.35 43.41 9.06
C ALA A 106 -10.01 42.67 9.35
N GLU A 107 -9.79 41.41 8.97
CA GLU A 107 -8.46 40.73 9.09
C GLU A 107 -7.73 40.52 7.74
N VAL A 108 -7.98 41.41 6.77
CA VAL A 108 -7.61 41.21 5.36
C VAL A 108 -6.10 40.97 5.13
N ASP A 109 -5.20 41.67 5.82
CA ASP A 109 -3.75 41.51 5.56
C ASP A 109 -3.19 40.17 6.08
N ASP A 110 -3.60 39.71 7.26
CA ASP A 110 -3.21 38.39 7.78
C ASP A 110 -3.88 37.27 6.98
N GLU A 111 -5.14 37.45 6.56
CA GLU A 111 -5.84 36.49 5.69
C GLU A 111 -5.18 36.37 4.31
N PHE A 112 -4.69 37.47 3.72
CA PHE A 112 -3.94 37.47 2.46
C PHE A 112 -2.47 37.02 2.61
N ALA A 113 -1.89 37.07 3.80
CA ALA A 113 -0.60 36.46 4.10
C ALA A 113 -0.74 34.94 4.26
N MET A 114 -1.73 34.48 5.04
CA MET A 114 -2.03 33.06 5.22
C MET A 114 -2.49 32.40 3.92
N LYS A 115 -3.36 33.03 3.12
CA LYS A 115 -3.73 32.52 1.78
C LYS A 115 -2.54 32.39 0.85
N ARG A 116 -1.47 33.18 1.02
CA ARG A 116 -0.21 33.04 0.27
C ARG A 116 0.62 31.86 0.77
N GLU A 117 0.79 31.69 2.08
CA GLU A 117 1.46 30.49 2.63
C GLU A 117 0.71 29.19 2.25
N GLU A 118 -0.63 29.20 2.26
CA GLU A 118 -1.47 28.07 1.82
C GLU A 118 -1.43 27.83 0.30
N GLU A 119 -1.04 28.82 -0.52
CA GLU A 119 -0.81 28.66 -1.95
C GLU A 119 0.60 28.20 -2.34
N GLU A 120 1.56 28.33 -1.41
CA GLU A 120 2.98 27.99 -1.56
C GLU A 120 3.36 26.62 -0.93
N ASP A 121 2.42 25.93 -0.28
CA ASP A 121 2.65 24.60 0.30
C ASP A 121 1.45 23.64 0.14
N SER A 122 1.60 22.36 0.50
CA SER A 122 0.54 21.35 0.38
C SER A 122 -0.47 21.40 1.54
N PRO A 123 -1.79 21.23 1.31
CA PRO A 123 -2.75 21.17 2.42
C PRO A 123 -2.48 19.99 3.39
N TYR A 124 -1.95 18.87 2.88
CA TYR A 124 -1.68 17.66 3.66
C TYR A 124 -0.34 17.76 4.41
N PRO A 125 -0.34 17.75 5.77
CA PRO A 125 0.89 17.88 6.55
C PRO A 125 1.94 16.80 6.26
N GLU A 126 1.51 15.60 5.88
CA GLU A 126 2.36 14.47 5.46
C GLU A 126 3.17 14.78 4.19
N VAL A 127 2.55 15.47 3.24
CA VAL A 127 3.20 15.88 1.98
C VAL A 127 4.19 17.00 2.27
N ARG A 128 3.80 18.02 3.05
CA ARG A 128 4.69 19.13 3.48
C ARG A 128 5.96 18.63 4.19
N ALA A 129 5.81 17.61 5.02
CA ALA A 129 6.89 17.01 5.79
C ALA A 129 7.94 16.27 4.92
N ALA A 130 7.50 15.71 3.80
CA ALA A 130 8.30 14.85 2.94
C ALA A 130 8.81 15.55 1.67
N VAL A 131 8.01 16.44 1.07
CA VAL A 131 8.18 16.92 -0.30
C VAL A 131 8.53 18.41 -0.32
N ARG A 132 9.62 18.78 -1.00
CA ARG A 132 10.02 20.18 -1.20
C ARG A 132 8.97 20.95 -2.02
N ASN A 133 8.69 22.19 -1.64
CA ASN A 133 7.76 23.10 -2.33
C ASN A 133 8.41 23.93 -3.46
N TYR A 134 9.66 23.63 -3.83
CA TYR A 134 10.37 24.24 -4.96
C TYR A 134 10.91 23.19 -5.94
N ASP A 135 11.47 23.65 -7.07
CA ASP A 135 12.10 22.81 -8.09
C ASP A 135 13.48 23.33 -8.52
N GLU A 136 14.39 22.41 -8.83
CA GLU A 136 15.75 22.69 -9.32
C GLU A 136 15.89 22.21 -10.79
N ASP A 137 16.38 23.08 -11.67
CA ASP A 137 16.52 22.76 -13.11
C ASP A 137 17.82 21.98 -13.41
N VAL A 138 17.87 20.73 -12.92
CA VAL A 138 19.02 19.83 -13.03
C VAL A 138 18.81 18.73 -14.08
N PRO A 139 19.87 18.31 -14.80
CA PRO A 139 19.74 17.32 -15.88
C PRO A 139 19.33 15.95 -15.32
N CYS A 140 18.27 15.37 -15.89
CA CYS A 140 17.64 14.16 -15.38
C CYS A 140 17.82 12.96 -16.34
N ASN A 141 17.62 13.17 -17.64
CA ASN A 141 17.82 12.15 -18.68
C ASN A 141 19.30 12.07 -19.11
N THR A 142 20.10 11.26 -18.41
CA THR A 142 21.57 11.19 -18.60
C THR A 142 22.04 9.75 -18.82
N ILE A 143 23.15 9.56 -19.57
CA ILE A 143 23.73 8.23 -19.78
C ILE A 143 24.11 7.58 -18.45
N ARG A 144 24.63 8.37 -17.50
CA ARG A 144 24.90 7.95 -16.11
C ARG A 144 23.65 7.32 -15.47
N ALA A 145 22.51 8.00 -15.50
CA ALA A 145 21.28 7.50 -14.91
C ALA A 145 20.80 6.19 -15.58
N TRP A 146 20.83 6.12 -16.90
CA TRP A 146 20.43 4.91 -17.64
C TRP A 146 21.37 3.72 -17.38
N THR A 147 22.69 3.92 -17.38
CA THR A 147 23.66 2.84 -17.16
C THR A 147 23.56 2.28 -15.74
N ILE A 148 23.48 3.14 -14.71
CA ILE A 148 23.32 2.69 -13.32
C ILE A 148 21.94 2.04 -13.12
N GLY A 149 20.88 2.62 -13.70
CA GLY A 149 19.52 2.09 -13.66
C GLY A 149 19.43 0.69 -14.25
N LEU A 150 19.88 0.48 -15.50
CA LEU A 150 19.82 -0.83 -16.16
C LEU A 150 20.72 -1.88 -15.49
N LEU A 151 21.85 -1.46 -14.89
CA LEU A 151 22.69 -2.36 -14.09
C LEU A 151 21.95 -2.84 -12.83
N LEU A 152 21.32 -1.93 -12.09
CA LEU A 152 20.55 -2.29 -10.89
C LEU A 152 19.28 -3.10 -11.23
N VAL A 153 18.58 -2.76 -12.34
CA VAL A 153 17.50 -3.59 -12.91
C VAL A 153 17.99 -5.03 -13.12
N THR A 154 19.18 -5.20 -13.72
CA THR A 154 19.74 -6.53 -14.00
C THR A 154 20.00 -7.32 -12.73
N VAL A 155 20.66 -6.71 -11.75
CA VAL A 155 20.99 -7.37 -10.48
C VAL A 155 19.72 -7.69 -9.67
N GLY A 156 18.85 -6.71 -9.46
CA GLY A 156 17.64 -6.87 -8.64
C GLY A 156 16.63 -7.86 -9.23
N ALA A 157 16.32 -7.75 -10.52
CA ALA A 157 15.42 -8.68 -11.19
C ALA A 157 15.96 -10.12 -11.15
N SER A 158 17.28 -10.31 -11.35
CA SER A 158 17.91 -11.63 -11.27
C SER A 158 17.85 -12.22 -9.86
N MET A 159 18.25 -11.45 -8.85
CA MET A 159 18.28 -11.93 -7.46
C MET A 159 16.87 -12.26 -6.95
N ASN A 160 15.90 -11.37 -7.16
CA ASN A 160 14.54 -11.60 -6.67
C ASN A 160 13.84 -12.77 -7.41
N THR A 161 14.09 -12.95 -8.71
CA THR A 161 13.56 -14.11 -9.46
C THR A 161 14.19 -15.44 -9.00
N LEU A 162 15.47 -15.44 -8.63
CA LEU A 162 16.11 -16.63 -8.08
C LEU A 162 15.60 -16.93 -6.66
N PHE A 163 15.45 -15.90 -5.81
CA PHE A 163 15.04 -16.06 -4.41
C PHE A 163 13.54 -16.34 -4.23
N SER A 164 12.67 -15.98 -5.18
CA SER A 164 11.25 -16.35 -5.13
C SER A 164 10.99 -17.86 -5.26
N LEU A 165 11.92 -18.59 -5.88
CA LEU A 165 11.88 -20.05 -5.98
C LEU A 165 12.21 -20.76 -4.65
N ARG A 166 12.70 -20.02 -3.64
CA ARG A 166 13.21 -20.55 -2.37
C ARG A 166 12.22 -20.40 -1.23
N GLN A 167 12.30 -21.29 -0.24
CA GLN A 167 11.55 -21.21 1.02
C GLN A 167 12.50 -21.20 2.24
N PRO A 168 12.42 -20.20 3.13
CA PRO A 168 11.64 -18.96 3.00
C PRO A 168 12.10 -18.12 1.80
N SER A 169 11.18 -17.38 1.21
CA SER A 169 11.45 -16.45 0.11
C SER A 169 12.16 -15.20 0.64
N ILE A 170 13.07 -14.64 -0.16
CA ILE A 170 13.81 -13.43 0.17
C ILE A 170 13.57 -12.42 -0.96
N GLY A 171 13.22 -11.18 -0.62
CA GLY A 171 12.98 -10.11 -1.58
C GLY A 171 13.81 -8.87 -1.27
N LEU A 172 14.51 -8.34 -2.27
CA LEU A 172 15.18 -7.04 -2.20
C LEU A 172 14.19 -5.94 -2.58
N GLY A 173 13.99 -4.95 -1.72
CA GLY A 173 13.14 -3.79 -1.98
C GLY A 173 13.85 -2.65 -2.73
N PRO A 174 13.12 -1.75 -3.41
CA PRO A 174 13.71 -0.62 -4.16
C PRO A 174 14.56 0.35 -3.32
N LEU A 175 14.32 0.43 -2.00
CA LEU A 175 15.13 1.21 -1.07
C LEU A 175 16.63 0.81 -1.07
N ILE A 176 16.92 -0.47 -1.33
CA ILE A 176 18.32 -0.95 -1.46
C ILE A 176 18.96 -0.34 -2.70
N ALA A 177 18.25 -0.30 -3.83
CA ALA A 177 18.72 0.35 -5.05
C ALA A 177 18.92 1.85 -4.85
N GLN A 178 18.03 2.53 -4.12
CA GLN A 178 18.18 3.95 -3.75
C GLN A 178 19.48 4.20 -2.97
N ILE A 179 19.79 3.38 -1.96
CA ILE A 179 21.04 3.57 -1.21
C ILE A 179 22.28 3.23 -2.03
N ILE A 180 22.25 2.18 -2.86
CA ILE A 180 23.39 1.76 -3.70
C ILE A 180 23.63 2.73 -4.87
N ALA A 181 22.59 3.32 -5.45
CA ALA A 181 22.69 4.26 -6.56
C ALA A 181 23.48 5.53 -6.21
N TRP A 182 23.39 6.00 -4.97
CA TRP A 182 24.07 7.22 -4.52
C TRP A 182 25.61 7.17 -4.57
N PRO A 183 26.31 6.23 -3.90
CA PRO A 183 27.76 6.13 -3.98
C PRO A 183 28.25 5.80 -5.40
N ILE A 184 27.49 4.99 -6.17
CA ILE A 184 27.83 4.71 -7.57
C ILE A 184 27.72 5.98 -8.42
N GLY A 185 26.64 6.75 -8.27
CA GLY A 185 26.43 8.01 -9.00
C GLY A 185 27.49 9.08 -8.65
N GLN A 186 27.81 9.23 -7.36
CA GLN A 186 28.89 10.11 -6.90
C GLN A 186 30.28 9.65 -7.36
N GLY A 187 30.52 8.34 -7.41
CA GLY A 187 31.74 7.75 -7.98
C GLY A 187 31.87 8.04 -9.48
N TRP A 188 30.80 7.80 -10.25
CA TRP A 188 30.74 8.11 -11.68
C TRP A 188 30.98 9.59 -11.96
N ALA A 189 30.39 10.48 -11.15
CA ALA A 189 30.59 11.93 -11.25
C ALA A 189 32.05 12.38 -11.04
N LYS A 190 32.85 11.60 -10.30
CA LYS A 190 34.29 11.87 -10.06
C LYS A 190 35.21 11.23 -11.09
N VAL A 191 34.85 10.07 -11.63
CA VAL A 191 35.72 9.26 -12.50
C VAL A 191 35.51 9.56 -14.00
N MET A 192 34.28 9.81 -14.43
CA MET A 192 33.96 9.88 -15.86
C MET A 192 34.20 11.27 -16.48
N PRO A 193 34.65 11.33 -17.75
CA PRO A 193 35.01 12.60 -18.39
C PRO A 193 33.78 13.47 -18.68
N THR A 194 33.91 14.76 -18.42
CA THR A 194 32.87 15.79 -18.67
C THR A 194 32.80 16.28 -20.12
N LYS A 195 33.53 15.64 -21.04
CA LYS A 195 33.55 16.01 -22.47
C LYS A 195 32.16 15.85 -23.08
N GLN A 196 31.70 16.91 -23.76
CA GLN A 196 30.49 16.86 -24.58
C GLN A 196 30.82 16.28 -25.94
N TYR A 197 30.06 15.26 -26.35
CA TYR A 197 30.09 14.65 -27.67
C TYR A 197 28.87 15.14 -28.46
N ASN A 198 29.03 15.31 -29.77
CA ASN A 198 27.94 15.62 -30.68
C ASN A 198 27.90 14.56 -31.77
N THR A 199 26.93 13.65 -31.69
CA THR A 199 26.72 12.58 -32.67
C THR A 199 25.36 12.76 -33.30
N PHE A 200 25.30 12.88 -34.63
CA PHE A 200 24.04 13.07 -35.38
C PHE A 200 23.17 14.24 -34.88
N GLY A 201 23.79 15.32 -34.40
CA GLY A 201 23.11 16.52 -33.88
C GLY A 201 22.65 16.42 -32.42
N LEU A 202 22.73 15.23 -31.79
CA LEU A 202 22.48 15.05 -30.37
C LEU A 202 23.76 15.35 -29.58
N LYS A 203 23.69 16.40 -28.75
CA LYS A 203 24.71 16.71 -27.73
C LYS A 203 24.51 15.84 -26.51
N TRP A 204 25.50 15.05 -26.13
CA TRP A 204 25.48 14.21 -24.92
C TRP A 204 26.83 14.26 -24.19
N SER A 205 26.83 13.91 -22.90
CA SER A 205 28.04 13.79 -22.09
C SER A 205 27.95 12.53 -21.23
N LEU A 206 29.10 11.88 -21.01
CA LEU A 206 29.23 10.78 -20.05
C LEU A 206 29.10 11.27 -18.60
N ASN A 207 29.44 12.54 -18.36
CA ASN A 207 29.35 13.19 -17.07
C ASN A 207 28.83 14.64 -17.27
N PRO A 208 27.52 14.89 -17.13
CA PRO A 208 26.95 16.22 -17.35
C PRO A 208 27.18 17.19 -16.18
N GLY A 209 27.74 16.72 -15.06
CA GLY A 209 27.95 17.51 -13.84
C GLY A 209 27.86 16.65 -12.58
N PRO A 210 27.80 17.26 -11.37
CA PRO A 210 27.56 16.54 -10.13
C PRO A 210 26.34 15.61 -10.20
N PHE A 211 26.39 14.49 -9.49
CA PHE A 211 25.25 13.56 -9.43
C PHE A 211 24.11 14.20 -8.64
N ASN A 212 22.96 14.35 -9.27
CA ASN A 212 21.84 15.12 -8.73
C ASN A 212 20.62 14.25 -8.37
N ILE A 213 19.69 14.86 -7.64
CA ILE A 213 18.51 14.20 -7.09
C ILE A 213 17.58 13.63 -8.19
N LYS A 214 17.48 14.26 -9.36
CA LYS A 214 16.59 13.82 -10.45
C LYS A 214 17.15 12.64 -11.25
N GLU A 215 18.47 12.56 -11.45
CA GLU A 215 19.11 11.35 -11.97
C GLU A 215 18.92 10.18 -11.01
N HIS A 216 19.09 10.44 -9.72
CA HIS A 216 18.94 9.44 -8.68
C HIS A 216 17.49 8.91 -8.62
N SER A 217 16.50 9.79 -8.65
CA SER A 217 15.09 9.37 -8.68
C SER A 217 14.72 8.54 -9.90
N ILE A 218 15.31 8.79 -11.09
CA ILE A 218 15.12 7.89 -12.25
C ILE A 218 15.66 6.49 -11.97
N ILE A 219 16.86 6.38 -11.40
CA ILE A 219 17.45 5.08 -11.05
C ILE A 219 16.54 4.32 -10.07
N VAL A 220 15.96 5.02 -9.09
CA VAL A 220 15.01 4.43 -8.13
C VAL A 220 13.73 3.95 -8.81
N VAL A 221 13.15 4.72 -9.74
CA VAL A 221 11.95 4.31 -10.50
C VAL A 221 12.25 3.08 -11.37
N MET A 222 13.40 3.03 -12.03
CA MET A 222 13.82 1.86 -12.81
C MET A 222 14.00 0.61 -11.93
N ALA A 223 14.52 0.76 -10.72
CA ALA A 223 14.58 -0.31 -9.74
C ALA A 223 13.19 -0.71 -9.22
N GLY A 224 12.31 0.27 -8.95
CA GLY A 224 10.94 0.07 -8.49
C GLY A 224 10.14 -0.89 -9.37
N VAL A 225 10.11 -0.62 -10.68
CA VAL A 225 9.38 -1.46 -11.64
C VAL A 225 10.03 -2.82 -11.93
N SER A 226 11.31 -3.01 -11.59
CA SER A 226 12.07 -4.23 -11.96
C SER A 226 12.33 -5.20 -10.81
N PHE A 227 12.34 -4.72 -9.57
CA PHE A 227 12.60 -5.54 -8.38
C PHE A 227 11.39 -6.41 -8.02
N SER A 228 10.19 -6.09 -8.49
CA SER A 228 9.03 -6.98 -8.39
C SER A 228 9.16 -8.17 -9.35
N VAL A 229 9.00 -9.40 -8.84
CA VAL A 229 8.96 -10.62 -9.64
C VAL A 229 7.62 -10.68 -10.38
N ALA A 230 7.65 -10.87 -11.68
CA ALA A 230 6.46 -10.90 -12.51
C ALA A 230 5.63 -12.15 -12.20
N TYR A 231 4.37 -11.96 -11.80
CA TYR A 231 3.42 -13.04 -11.46
C TYR A 231 3.28 -14.12 -12.56
N ALA A 232 3.55 -13.76 -13.82
CA ALA A 232 3.61 -14.70 -14.94
C ALA A 232 4.69 -15.81 -14.77
N THR A 233 5.77 -15.57 -14.02
CA THR A 233 6.80 -16.59 -13.76
C THR A 233 6.24 -17.77 -12.98
N ASP A 234 5.30 -17.55 -12.06
CA ASP A 234 4.64 -18.64 -11.32
C ASP A 234 3.70 -19.46 -12.22
N ILE A 235 3.06 -18.84 -13.22
CA ILE A 235 2.28 -19.57 -14.24
C ILE A 235 3.21 -20.49 -15.05
N ILE A 236 4.33 -19.95 -15.53
CA ILE A 236 5.33 -20.68 -16.31
C ILE A 236 5.93 -21.82 -15.47
N LEU A 237 6.20 -21.55 -14.19
CA LEU A 237 6.68 -22.53 -13.23
C LEU A 237 5.65 -23.65 -13.01
N ALA A 238 4.38 -23.31 -12.79
CA ALA A 238 3.32 -24.30 -12.64
C ALA A 238 3.08 -25.10 -13.92
N GLN A 239 3.19 -24.46 -15.09
CA GLN A 239 3.07 -25.08 -16.41
C GLN A 239 4.17 -26.11 -16.65
N LEU A 240 5.44 -25.73 -16.48
CA LEU A 240 6.61 -26.58 -16.71
C LEU A 240 6.76 -27.68 -15.63
N VAL A 241 6.57 -27.34 -14.35
CA VAL A 241 6.92 -28.23 -13.23
C VAL A 241 5.75 -29.12 -12.81
N PHE A 242 4.53 -28.58 -12.65
CA PHE A 242 3.39 -29.36 -12.14
C PHE A 242 2.54 -29.93 -13.29
N TYR A 243 2.29 -29.15 -14.33
CA TYR A 243 1.52 -29.60 -15.50
C TYR A 243 2.34 -30.26 -16.62
N LYS A 244 3.68 -30.21 -16.55
CA LYS A 244 4.61 -30.81 -17.53
C LYS A 244 4.36 -30.36 -18.98
N GLN A 245 3.93 -29.12 -19.17
CA GLN A 245 3.72 -28.49 -20.47
C GLN A 245 4.82 -27.46 -20.74
N ASP A 246 5.36 -27.43 -21.96
CA ASP A 246 6.29 -26.39 -22.41
C ASP A 246 5.81 -25.81 -23.74
N PHE A 247 5.59 -24.49 -23.78
CA PHE A 247 5.21 -23.73 -24.98
C PHE A 247 6.38 -22.89 -25.53
N GLY A 248 7.59 -23.06 -24.98
CA GLY A 248 8.82 -22.41 -25.40
C GLY A 248 9.00 -20.98 -24.89
N ILE A 249 10.24 -20.49 -25.00
CA ILE A 249 10.68 -19.19 -24.46
C ILE A 249 9.89 -18.01 -25.06
N VAL A 250 9.43 -18.11 -26.32
CA VAL A 250 8.64 -17.06 -26.98
C VAL A 250 7.29 -16.85 -26.30
N PHE A 251 6.58 -17.93 -25.95
CA PHE A 251 5.34 -17.85 -25.17
C PHE A 251 5.59 -17.19 -23.81
N GLN A 252 6.65 -17.62 -23.11
CA GLN A 252 7.00 -17.09 -21.78
C GLN A 252 7.30 -15.58 -21.81
N LEU A 253 8.05 -15.12 -22.81
CA LEU A 253 8.33 -13.68 -23.00
C LEU A 253 7.09 -12.89 -23.38
N LEU A 254 6.27 -13.38 -24.31
CA LEU A 254 5.04 -12.70 -24.73
C LEU A 254 4.05 -12.57 -23.58
N LEU A 255 3.86 -13.64 -22.80
CA LEU A 255 3.04 -13.65 -21.59
C LEU A 255 3.53 -12.61 -20.59
N THR A 256 4.80 -12.70 -20.16
CA THR A 256 5.35 -11.81 -19.13
C THR A 256 5.36 -10.34 -19.56
N ILE A 257 5.80 -10.03 -20.79
CA ILE A 257 5.84 -8.64 -21.29
C ILE A 257 4.43 -8.05 -21.39
N SER A 258 3.47 -8.80 -21.94
CA SER A 258 2.09 -8.31 -22.08
C SER A 258 1.42 -8.11 -20.73
N THR A 259 1.53 -9.06 -19.78
CA THR A 259 0.91 -8.91 -18.45
C THR A 259 1.50 -7.77 -17.64
N GLN A 260 2.82 -7.57 -17.71
CA GLN A 260 3.50 -6.51 -16.96
C GLN A 260 3.30 -5.12 -17.57
N SER A 261 3.18 -5.02 -18.91
CA SER A 261 3.15 -3.72 -19.61
C SER A 261 1.75 -3.24 -19.99
N LEU A 262 0.72 -4.10 -19.99
CA LEU A 262 -0.66 -3.69 -20.30
C LEU A 262 -1.19 -2.65 -19.31
N GLY A 263 -0.73 -2.69 -18.05
CA GLY A 263 -1.11 -1.74 -17.00
C GLY A 263 -0.74 -0.27 -17.30
N TYR A 264 0.30 -0.01 -18.12
CA TYR A 264 0.68 1.37 -18.48
C TYR A 264 -0.45 2.13 -19.17
N GLY A 265 -1.22 1.47 -20.04
CA GLY A 265 -2.34 2.10 -20.73
C GLY A 265 -3.39 2.64 -19.76
N ILE A 266 -3.70 1.83 -18.75
CA ILE A 266 -4.65 2.16 -17.69
C ILE A 266 -4.07 3.30 -16.84
N ALA A 267 -2.82 3.19 -16.40
CA ALA A 267 -2.13 4.23 -15.63
C ALA A 267 -2.12 5.61 -16.33
N GLY A 268 -1.94 5.63 -17.65
CA GLY A 268 -1.97 6.84 -18.47
C GLY A 268 -3.32 7.56 -18.54
N ILE A 269 -4.42 6.83 -18.30
CA ILE A 269 -5.77 7.37 -18.11
C ILE A 269 -5.96 7.77 -16.64
N MET A 270 -5.58 6.88 -15.71
CA MET A 270 -5.81 7.05 -14.26
C MET A 270 -5.01 8.21 -13.64
N ARG A 271 -3.90 8.66 -14.25
CA ARG A 271 -3.09 9.79 -13.76
C ARG A 271 -3.91 11.05 -13.44
N LYS A 272 -4.97 11.32 -14.20
CA LYS A 272 -5.86 12.48 -13.98
C LYS A 272 -6.57 12.42 -12.62
N PHE A 273 -6.97 11.22 -12.19
CA PHE A 273 -7.75 10.99 -10.98
C PHE A 273 -6.86 10.65 -9.78
N LEU A 274 -5.69 10.03 -10.01
CA LEU A 274 -4.86 9.44 -8.96
C LEU A 274 -3.48 10.10 -8.77
N VAL A 275 -3.03 10.96 -9.69
CA VAL A 275 -1.73 11.67 -9.57
C VAL A 275 -1.92 13.17 -9.38
N TYR A 276 -2.80 13.79 -10.16
CA TYR A 276 -2.98 15.24 -10.16
C TYR A 276 -3.68 15.82 -8.92
N PRO A 277 -4.72 15.16 -8.34
CA PRO A 277 -5.38 15.69 -7.15
C PRO A 277 -4.48 15.62 -5.91
N ALA A 278 -4.56 16.65 -5.06
CA ALA A 278 -3.77 16.73 -3.83
C ALA A 278 -4.13 15.62 -2.82
N ALA A 279 -5.42 15.25 -2.72
CA ALA A 279 -5.94 14.22 -1.82
C ALA A 279 -5.37 12.81 -2.07
N MET A 280 -4.80 12.58 -3.25
CA MET A 280 -4.15 11.32 -3.60
C MET A 280 -2.69 11.38 -3.15
N ILE A 281 -2.46 11.12 -1.86
CA ILE A 281 -1.17 11.33 -1.16
C ILE A 281 -0.11 10.28 -1.53
N TRP A 282 -0.52 9.01 -1.71
CA TRP A 282 0.37 7.86 -1.84
C TRP A 282 1.44 7.77 -0.74
N PRO A 283 1.07 7.51 0.54
CA PRO A 283 1.99 7.57 1.69
C PRO A 283 3.30 6.77 1.52
N GLY A 284 3.27 5.61 0.84
CA GLY A 284 4.47 4.81 0.55
C GLY A 284 5.52 5.53 -0.30
N ASN A 285 5.11 6.42 -1.21
CA ASN A 285 6.04 7.25 -1.98
C ASN A 285 6.75 8.28 -1.10
N LEU A 286 6.06 8.81 -0.08
CA LEU A 286 6.62 9.84 0.82
C LEU A 286 7.85 9.31 1.57
N VAL A 287 7.92 8.00 1.81
CA VAL A 287 9.09 7.33 2.41
C VAL A 287 10.33 7.50 1.51
N SER A 288 10.22 7.07 0.25
CA SER A 288 11.29 7.16 -0.74
C SER A 288 11.70 8.62 -1.01
N VAL A 289 10.73 9.54 -1.08
CA VAL A 289 10.96 10.98 -1.24
C VAL A 289 11.67 11.58 -0.02
N THR A 290 11.24 11.25 1.20
CA THR A 290 11.86 11.70 2.45
C THR A 290 13.31 11.25 2.54
N LEU A 291 13.57 9.96 2.26
CA LEU A 291 14.93 9.42 2.24
C LEU A 291 15.79 10.11 1.17
N MET A 292 15.24 10.34 -0.02
CA MET A 292 15.93 11.02 -1.10
C MET A 292 16.31 12.45 -0.70
N ASN A 293 15.37 13.23 -0.18
CA ASN A 293 15.59 14.59 0.27
C ASN A 293 16.63 14.65 1.40
N ALA A 294 16.56 13.75 2.38
CA ALA A 294 17.52 13.65 3.49
C ALA A 294 18.98 13.33 3.04
N MET A 295 19.19 12.78 1.83
CA MET A 295 20.52 12.50 1.27
C MET A 295 21.15 13.71 0.52
N TYR A 296 20.35 14.74 0.20
CA TYR A 296 20.81 15.96 -0.49
C TYR A 296 20.51 17.25 0.30
N GLU A 297 19.91 17.17 1.48
CA GLU A 297 19.68 18.31 2.37
C GLU A 297 20.94 18.69 3.16
N VAL A 298 21.22 20.00 3.19
CA VAL A 298 22.35 20.59 3.95
C VAL A 298 21.84 21.45 5.11
N ASN A 299 20.72 22.15 4.92
CA ASN A 299 20.15 23.11 5.87
C ASN A 299 18.75 22.65 6.33
N ASP A 300 18.72 21.86 7.39
CA ASP A 300 17.49 21.36 8.02
C ASP A 300 17.37 21.94 9.43
N ARG A 301 16.15 22.29 9.87
CA ARG A 301 15.89 22.89 11.19
C ARG A 301 15.86 21.79 12.25
N PRO A 302 16.81 21.74 13.21
CA PRO A 302 16.77 20.74 14.27
C PRO A 302 15.61 21.01 15.23
N ASP A 303 14.96 19.95 15.72
CA ASP A 303 13.96 20.03 16.76
C ASP A 303 14.39 19.18 17.97
N PRO A 304 14.88 19.78 19.07
CA PRO A 304 15.34 19.02 20.23
C PRO A 304 14.20 18.41 21.08
N SER A 305 12.93 18.52 20.68
CA SER A 305 11.77 18.08 21.47
C SER A 305 11.71 16.58 21.81
N PHE A 306 12.34 15.71 21.01
CA PHE A 306 12.28 14.26 21.15
C PHE A 306 13.59 13.57 20.69
N ILE A 307 13.71 12.27 20.98
CA ILE A 307 14.95 11.49 20.78
C ILE A 307 15.48 11.63 19.34
N GLY A 308 16.73 12.08 19.23
CA GLY A 308 17.43 12.25 17.96
C GLY A 308 17.00 13.46 17.12
N GLY A 309 16.02 14.25 17.57
CA GLY A 309 15.58 15.44 16.85
C GLY A 309 16.62 16.57 16.76
N SER A 310 17.65 16.58 17.61
CA SER A 310 18.82 17.46 17.45
C SER A 310 19.82 17.00 16.38
N MET A 311 19.69 15.78 15.85
CA MET A 311 20.63 15.23 14.85
C MET A 311 20.22 15.57 13.41
N PRO A 312 21.19 15.64 12.47
CA PRO A 312 20.90 15.65 11.03
C PRO A 312 20.17 14.39 10.59
N ARG A 313 19.17 14.53 9.71
CA ARG A 313 18.34 13.42 9.18
C ARG A 313 19.17 12.22 8.73
N TYR A 314 20.18 12.44 7.88
CA TYR A 314 21.05 11.36 7.38
C TYR A 314 21.82 10.61 8.48
N LYS A 315 22.22 11.28 9.58
CA LYS A 315 22.88 10.62 10.73
C LYS A 315 21.89 9.77 11.53
N TRP A 316 20.66 10.26 11.73
CA TRP A 316 19.58 9.49 12.33
C TRP A 316 19.28 8.21 11.52
N PHE A 317 19.13 8.35 10.21
CA PHE A 317 18.94 7.23 9.29
C PHE A 317 20.03 6.16 9.42
N GLY A 318 21.31 6.56 9.37
CA GLY A 318 22.43 5.64 9.51
C GLY A 318 22.47 4.92 10.86
N LEU A 319 22.14 5.64 11.95
CA LEU A 319 22.08 5.06 13.30
C LEU A 319 20.95 4.03 13.43
N ILE A 320 19.74 4.35 12.95
CA ILE A 320 18.59 3.41 12.98
C ILE A 320 18.85 2.21 12.06
N THR A 321 19.46 2.41 10.89
CA THR A 321 19.87 1.33 9.99
C THR A 321 20.85 0.37 10.67
N LEU A 322 21.89 0.90 11.32
CA LEU A 322 22.86 0.08 12.05
C LEU A 322 22.23 -0.62 13.27
N ALA A 323 21.37 0.07 14.01
CA ALA A 323 20.66 -0.50 15.16
C ALA A 323 19.74 -1.66 14.73
N SER A 324 18.92 -1.46 13.68
CA SER A 324 18.07 -2.52 13.11
C SER A 324 18.91 -3.67 12.56
N PHE A 325 20.00 -3.37 11.85
CA PHE A 325 20.92 -4.36 11.31
C PHE A 325 21.48 -5.29 12.40
N CYS A 326 22.06 -4.72 13.46
CA CYS A 326 22.62 -5.47 14.58
C CYS A 326 21.54 -6.19 15.39
N TYR A 327 20.39 -5.53 15.60
CA TYR A 327 19.31 -6.08 16.42
C TYR A 327 18.69 -7.33 15.81
N TYR A 328 18.46 -7.36 14.50
CA TYR A 328 17.81 -8.50 13.83
C TYR A 328 18.55 -9.85 13.97
N TRP A 329 19.86 -9.84 14.23
CA TRP A 329 20.59 -11.09 14.53
C TRP A 329 20.04 -11.80 15.78
N ILE A 330 19.45 -11.05 16.71
CA ILE A 330 18.85 -11.58 17.93
C ILE A 330 17.60 -12.42 17.59
N PRO A 331 16.46 -11.86 17.11
CA PRO A 331 15.29 -12.68 16.78
C PRO A 331 15.46 -13.54 15.51
N GLY A 332 16.28 -13.13 14.55
CA GLY A 332 16.41 -13.84 13.26
C GLY A 332 17.29 -15.09 13.32
N PHE A 333 18.30 -15.13 14.19
CA PHE A 333 19.29 -16.22 14.22
C PHE A 333 19.65 -16.72 15.63
N LEU A 334 19.91 -15.82 16.59
CA LEU A 334 20.42 -16.22 17.90
C LEU A 334 19.32 -16.69 18.87
N ALA A 335 18.11 -16.13 18.79
CA ALA A 335 17.04 -16.24 19.78
C ALA A 335 15.64 -16.16 19.12
N GLN A 336 15.31 -17.17 18.31
CA GLN A 336 14.13 -17.20 17.45
C GLN A 336 12.79 -17.14 18.20
N PHE A 337 12.75 -17.51 19.49
CA PHE A 337 11.55 -17.35 20.33
C PHE A 337 11.09 -15.89 20.48
N LEU A 338 11.96 -14.91 20.21
CA LEU A 338 11.61 -13.49 20.19
C LEU A 338 10.91 -13.05 18.89
N SER A 339 11.01 -13.84 17.82
CA SER A 339 10.26 -13.62 16.58
C SER A 339 8.78 -13.96 16.76
N ILE A 340 8.48 -15.13 17.34
CA ILE A 340 7.10 -15.56 17.61
C ILE A 340 7.00 -15.88 19.11
N MET A 341 6.62 -14.88 19.94
CA MET A 341 6.60 -15.04 21.42
C MET A 341 5.31 -15.72 21.92
N ALA A 342 5.01 -16.91 21.39
CA ALA A 342 3.82 -17.69 21.69
C ALA A 342 3.91 -18.44 23.05
N PHE A 343 4.18 -17.72 24.15
CA PHE A 343 4.50 -18.32 25.46
C PHE A 343 3.46 -19.31 26.00
N ALA A 344 2.18 -19.11 25.71
CA ALA A 344 1.12 -20.03 26.10
C ALA A 344 1.29 -21.41 25.46
N THR A 345 1.76 -21.46 24.21
CA THR A 345 2.08 -22.71 23.51
C THR A 345 3.32 -23.40 24.09
N TRP A 346 4.27 -22.66 24.66
CA TRP A 346 5.44 -23.26 25.33
C TRP A 346 5.09 -23.87 26.69
N ILE A 347 4.08 -23.33 27.38
CA ILE A 347 3.54 -23.89 28.64
C ILE A 347 2.74 -25.18 28.36
N ALA A 348 2.00 -25.23 27.26
CA ALA A 348 1.16 -26.38 26.91
C ALA A 348 1.37 -26.82 25.44
N PRO A 349 2.57 -27.33 25.07
CA PRO A 349 2.96 -27.58 23.68
C PRO A 349 2.09 -28.61 22.97
N ASN A 350 1.56 -29.57 23.72
CA ASN A 350 0.72 -30.66 23.21
C ASN A 350 -0.80 -30.43 23.40
N ASN A 351 -1.23 -29.22 23.76
CA ASN A 351 -2.65 -28.89 23.89
C ASN A 351 -3.15 -28.22 22.60
N VAL A 352 -4.02 -28.92 21.87
CA VAL A 352 -4.60 -28.46 20.60
C VAL A 352 -5.23 -27.07 20.71
N VAL A 353 -6.12 -26.84 21.67
CA VAL A 353 -6.87 -25.58 21.80
C VAL A 353 -5.93 -24.40 22.11
N VAL A 354 -4.92 -24.63 22.96
CA VAL A 354 -3.92 -23.58 23.28
C VAL A 354 -3.08 -23.23 22.05
N ASN A 355 -2.66 -24.24 21.26
CA ASN A 355 -1.91 -24.01 20.03
C ASN A 355 -2.77 -23.32 18.94
N GLN A 356 -4.04 -23.68 18.80
CA GLN A 356 -4.96 -23.04 17.85
C GLN A 356 -5.24 -21.57 18.19
N LEU A 357 -5.39 -21.22 19.48
CA LEU A 357 -5.75 -19.86 19.90
C LEU A 357 -4.53 -18.92 20.08
N PHE A 358 -3.42 -19.45 20.59
CA PHE A 358 -2.24 -18.65 20.94
C PHE A 358 -1.00 -18.93 20.07
N GLY A 359 -1.05 -19.93 19.18
CA GLY A 359 -0.03 -20.19 18.18
C GLY A 359 0.12 -19.03 17.19
N GLY A 360 1.34 -18.86 16.66
CA GLY A 360 1.69 -17.80 15.73
C GLY A 360 1.84 -18.27 14.27
N THR A 361 1.91 -19.58 14.04
CA THR A 361 2.21 -20.18 12.72
C THR A 361 0.95 -20.72 12.04
N SER A 362 0.20 -21.56 12.75
CA SER A 362 -1.08 -22.17 12.35
C SER A 362 -2.27 -21.72 13.22
N GLY A 363 -1.97 -21.08 14.36
CA GLY A 363 -2.95 -20.49 15.28
C GLY A 363 -3.34 -19.05 14.98
N LEU A 364 -4.25 -18.52 15.81
CA LEU A 364 -4.81 -17.17 15.70
C LEU A 364 -4.04 -16.08 16.47
N SER A 365 -3.01 -16.43 17.23
CA SER A 365 -2.15 -15.52 18.00
C SER A 365 -2.91 -14.40 18.76
N ILE A 366 -3.87 -14.78 19.62
CA ILE A 366 -4.66 -13.84 20.43
C ILE A 366 -3.78 -12.91 21.30
N LEU A 367 -2.56 -13.34 21.65
CA LEU A 367 -1.53 -12.52 22.29
C LEU A 367 -0.40 -12.25 21.27
N PRO A 368 -0.50 -11.17 20.47
CA PRO A 368 0.36 -10.92 19.32
C PRO A 368 1.70 -10.31 19.73
N LEU A 369 2.50 -11.08 20.46
CA LEU A 369 3.80 -10.67 20.95
C LEU A 369 4.90 -11.09 19.96
N THR A 370 5.63 -10.10 19.46
CA THR A 370 6.83 -10.25 18.65
C THR A 370 7.76 -9.08 18.91
N LEU A 371 9.07 -9.33 18.87
CA LEU A 371 10.11 -8.32 18.86
C LEU A 371 10.87 -8.31 17.52
N ASP A 372 10.31 -8.91 16.47
CA ASP A 372 10.95 -9.03 15.17
C ASP A 372 10.28 -8.14 14.14
N TRP A 373 11.08 -7.25 13.53
CA TRP A 373 10.61 -6.34 12.50
C TRP A 373 10.05 -7.08 11.28
N THR A 374 10.53 -8.29 10.96
CA THR A 374 9.97 -9.11 9.86
C THR A 374 8.51 -9.48 10.10
N GLN A 375 8.13 -9.81 11.33
CA GLN A 375 6.77 -10.19 11.65
C GLN A 375 5.83 -8.98 11.64
N ILE A 376 6.35 -7.81 11.98
CA ILE A 376 5.62 -6.54 12.04
C ILE A 376 5.44 -5.94 10.63
N SER A 377 6.47 -5.93 9.77
CA SER A 377 6.45 -5.22 8.49
C SER A 377 6.40 -6.13 7.25
N GLY A 378 6.74 -7.42 7.37
CA GLY A 378 7.01 -8.29 6.22
C GLY A 378 5.81 -8.59 5.31
N PHE A 379 4.58 -8.56 5.83
CA PHE A 379 3.37 -8.84 5.05
C PHE A 379 2.60 -7.58 4.61
N VAL A 380 2.51 -6.56 5.48
CA VAL A 380 1.66 -5.37 5.26
C VAL A 380 2.49 -4.13 4.88
N GLY A 381 3.83 -4.23 4.95
CA GLY A 381 4.73 -3.09 4.93
C GLY A 381 4.79 -2.39 6.29
N SER A 382 5.65 -1.38 6.40
CA SER A 382 5.87 -0.68 7.67
C SER A 382 4.62 0.05 8.20
N PRO A 383 4.26 -0.12 9.48
CA PRO A 383 3.12 0.55 10.11
C PRO A 383 3.34 2.05 10.35
N LEU A 384 4.55 2.58 10.11
CA LEU A 384 4.85 4.02 10.18
C LEU A 384 4.36 4.78 8.94
N ILE A 385 3.91 4.08 7.90
CA ILE A 385 3.52 4.64 6.60
C ILE A 385 2.03 5.01 6.54
N PRO A 386 1.06 4.08 6.73
CA PRO A 386 -0.36 4.38 6.56
C PRO A 386 -0.93 5.25 7.69
N PRO A 387 -1.98 6.06 7.44
CA PRO A 387 -2.62 6.85 8.49
C PRO A 387 -3.33 5.97 9.53
N TRP A 388 -3.49 6.47 10.76
CA TRP A 388 -4.06 5.68 11.86
C TRP A 388 -5.45 5.10 11.56
N HIS A 389 -6.32 5.83 10.85
CA HIS A 389 -7.65 5.30 10.50
C HIS A 389 -7.55 4.05 9.60
N ALA A 390 -6.57 3.98 8.70
CA ALA A 390 -6.38 2.83 7.82
C ALA A 390 -5.92 1.59 8.60
N ILE A 391 -5.02 1.80 9.57
CA ILE A 391 -4.57 0.78 10.52
C ILE A 391 -5.77 0.28 11.34
N ALA A 392 -6.52 1.19 11.96
CA ALA A 392 -7.67 0.87 12.80
C ALA A 392 -8.76 0.06 12.07
N ASN A 393 -9.13 0.43 10.83
CA ASN A 393 -10.09 -0.34 10.03
C ASN A 393 -9.60 -1.76 9.74
N THR A 394 -8.32 -1.91 9.37
CA THR A 394 -7.71 -3.22 9.13
C THR A 394 -7.73 -4.09 10.41
N LEU A 395 -7.43 -3.50 11.57
CA LEU A 395 -7.49 -4.20 12.86
C LEU A 395 -8.90 -4.61 13.27
N ILE A 396 -9.91 -3.78 13.00
CA ILE A 396 -11.32 -4.14 13.21
C ILE A 396 -11.65 -5.39 12.39
N GLY A 397 -11.25 -5.43 11.11
CA GLY A 397 -11.39 -6.62 10.26
C GLY A 397 -10.75 -7.88 10.87
N VAL A 398 -9.49 -7.78 11.30
CA VAL A 398 -8.75 -8.89 11.90
C VAL A 398 -9.39 -9.39 13.19
N VAL A 399 -9.75 -8.50 14.12
CA VAL A 399 -10.36 -8.89 15.39
C VAL A 399 -11.76 -9.47 15.17
N THR A 400 -12.61 -8.84 14.36
CA THR A 400 -13.99 -9.29 14.14
C THR A 400 -14.04 -10.61 13.38
N PHE A 401 -13.27 -10.78 12.31
CA PHE A 401 -13.44 -11.94 11.43
C PHE A 401 -12.41 -13.05 11.64
N PHE A 402 -11.13 -12.71 11.86
CA PHE A 402 -10.08 -13.73 12.03
C PHE A 402 -9.90 -14.16 13.48
N VAL A 403 -10.06 -13.27 14.47
CA VAL A 403 -10.00 -13.68 15.89
C VAL A 403 -11.36 -14.23 16.35
N ILE A 404 -12.41 -13.38 16.34
CA ILE A 404 -13.73 -13.75 16.84
C ILE A 404 -14.43 -14.71 15.87
N GLY A 405 -14.56 -14.32 14.59
CA GLY A 405 -15.25 -15.11 13.57
C GLY A 405 -14.66 -16.51 13.38
N ALA A 406 -13.35 -16.64 13.19
CA ALA A 406 -12.71 -17.95 13.01
C ALA A 406 -12.84 -18.83 14.25
N SER A 407 -12.67 -18.28 15.46
CA SER A 407 -12.91 -19.03 16.69
C SER A 407 -14.34 -19.58 16.75
N ILE A 408 -15.35 -18.75 16.47
CA ILE A 408 -16.75 -19.18 16.48
C ILE A 408 -16.98 -20.27 15.43
N PHE A 409 -16.60 -20.07 14.17
CA PHE A 409 -16.84 -21.06 13.11
C PHE A 409 -16.06 -22.36 13.31
N HIS A 410 -14.83 -22.29 13.82
CA HIS A 410 -13.99 -23.47 14.06
C HIS A 410 -14.54 -24.35 15.18
N TYR A 411 -14.88 -23.77 16.34
CA TYR A 411 -15.39 -24.52 17.49
C TYR A 411 -16.88 -24.88 17.42
N THR A 412 -17.66 -24.27 16.51
CA THR A 412 -19.01 -24.74 16.17
C THR A 412 -19.02 -25.88 15.14
N GLY A 413 -17.85 -26.29 14.61
CA GLY A 413 -17.73 -27.40 13.66
C GLY A 413 -18.20 -27.07 12.24
N VAL A 414 -18.40 -25.79 11.92
CA VAL A 414 -18.82 -25.34 10.58
C VAL A 414 -17.75 -25.74 9.55
N TRP A 415 -18.19 -26.18 8.37
CA TRP A 415 -17.33 -26.73 7.30
C TRP A 415 -16.44 -27.92 7.74
N TYR A 416 -16.87 -28.69 8.75
CA TYR A 416 -16.09 -29.81 9.31
C TYR A 416 -14.74 -29.39 9.91
N ALA A 417 -14.62 -28.13 10.34
CA ALA A 417 -13.39 -27.49 10.80
C ALA A 417 -12.60 -28.26 11.87
N GLN A 418 -13.25 -29.05 12.73
CA GLN A 418 -12.59 -29.87 13.75
C GLN A 418 -11.58 -30.90 13.20
N TYR A 419 -11.71 -31.29 11.93
CA TYR A 419 -10.81 -32.23 11.23
C TYR A 419 -9.68 -31.53 10.46
N LEU A 420 -9.60 -30.21 10.54
CA LEU A 420 -8.70 -29.36 9.76
C LEU A 420 -7.88 -28.47 10.69
N PRO A 421 -6.72 -27.94 10.26
CA PRO A 421 -6.03 -26.89 11.00
C PRO A 421 -6.88 -25.62 11.09
N MET A 422 -6.68 -24.85 12.17
CA MET A 422 -7.34 -23.55 12.39
C MET A 422 -7.00 -22.57 11.26
N SER A 423 -5.70 -22.38 11.00
CA SER A 423 -5.17 -21.56 9.91
C SER A 423 -4.11 -22.31 9.11
N ASP A 424 -4.37 -22.46 7.81
CA ASP A 424 -3.40 -22.97 6.82
C ASP A 424 -3.83 -22.56 5.40
N SER A 425 -2.86 -22.46 4.49
CA SER A 425 -3.03 -22.17 3.05
C SER A 425 -3.18 -23.42 2.16
N GLY A 426 -3.01 -24.62 2.73
CA GLY A 426 -3.15 -25.91 2.04
C GLY A 426 -4.60 -26.31 1.76
N THR A 427 -4.73 -27.44 1.06
CA THR A 427 -6.01 -28.07 0.69
C THR A 427 -6.01 -29.53 1.10
N TYR A 428 -7.15 -30.00 1.60
CA TYR A 428 -7.29 -31.28 2.29
C TYR A 428 -8.37 -32.15 1.66
N ASP A 429 -8.21 -33.47 1.77
CA ASP A 429 -9.23 -34.45 1.41
C ASP A 429 -10.07 -34.91 2.64
N ASN A 430 -11.10 -35.72 2.39
CA ASN A 430 -12.01 -36.28 3.39
C ASN A 430 -11.36 -37.26 4.39
N THR A 431 -10.06 -37.51 4.27
CA THR A 431 -9.25 -38.27 5.25
C THR A 431 -8.31 -37.37 6.06
N GLY A 432 -8.30 -36.07 5.81
CA GLY A 432 -7.42 -35.10 6.48
C GLY A 432 -6.02 -35.04 5.88
N ASN A 433 -5.78 -35.70 4.75
CA ASN A 433 -4.49 -35.69 4.05
C ASN A 433 -4.44 -34.54 3.03
N PRO A 434 -3.24 -34.07 2.62
CA PRO A 434 -3.09 -33.11 1.54
C PRO A 434 -3.75 -33.59 0.23
N TYR A 435 -4.55 -32.74 -0.39
CA TYR A 435 -5.41 -33.12 -1.51
C TYR A 435 -4.63 -33.56 -2.74
N ASN A 436 -4.80 -34.82 -3.18
CA ASN A 436 -4.07 -35.37 -4.30
C ASN A 436 -4.74 -35.05 -5.65
N THR A 437 -4.24 -33.99 -6.29
CA THR A 437 -4.75 -33.43 -7.55
C THR A 437 -4.63 -34.39 -8.75
N SER A 438 -3.61 -35.27 -8.79
CA SER A 438 -3.40 -36.18 -9.91
C SER A 438 -4.48 -37.26 -10.02
N ARG A 439 -5.23 -37.51 -8.95
CA ARG A 439 -6.36 -38.47 -8.92
C ARG A 439 -7.60 -37.99 -9.64
N ILE A 440 -7.72 -36.67 -9.92
CA ILE A 440 -8.92 -36.06 -10.51
C ILE A 440 -8.65 -35.39 -11.86
N LEU A 441 -7.47 -35.61 -12.43
CA LEU A 441 -7.02 -35.05 -13.69
C LEU A 441 -7.07 -36.12 -14.79
N THR A 442 -7.67 -35.76 -15.91
CA THR A 442 -7.54 -36.53 -17.17
C THR A 442 -6.12 -36.42 -17.72
N PRO A 443 -5.71 -37.28 -18.68
CA PRO A 443 -4.46 -37.10 -19.42
C PRO A 443 -4.35 -35.76 -20.17
N GLN A 444 -5.48 -35.08 -20.41
CA GLN A 444 -5.58 -33.76 -21.03
C GLN A 444 -5.60 -32.61 -20.01
N LEU A 445 -5.35 -32.91 -18.72
CA LEU A 445 -5.33 -31.95 -17.61
C LEU A 445 -6.67 -31.21 -17.38
N THR A 446 -7.77 -31.87 -17.72
CA THR A 446 -9.14 -31.44 -17.40
C THR A 446 -9.69 -32.24 -16.21
N LEU A 447 -10.80 -31.79 -15.62
CA LEU A 447 -11.42 -32.46 -14.47
C LEU A 447 -12.08 -33.78 -14.89
N ASP A 448 -11.67 -34.88 -14.28
CA ASP A 448 -12.44 -36.12 -14.28
C ASP A 448 -13.49 -36.06 -13.16
N VAL A 449 -14.77 -35.98 -13.55
CA VAL A 449 -15.90 -35.82 -12.63
C VAL A 449 -16.22 -37.12 -11.88
N GLU A 450 -15.96 -38.28 -12.48
CA GLU A 450 -16.21 -39.57 -11.85
C GLU A 450 -15.11 -39.88 -10.83
N ALA A 451 -13.85 -39.69 -11.21
CA ALA A 451 -12.72 -39.85 -10.29
C ALA A 451 -12.79 -38.85 -9.10
N TYR A 452 -13.23 -37.61 -9.35
CA TYR A 452 -13.50 -36.62 -8.28
C TYR A 452 -14.57 -37.09 -7.29
N LYS A 453 -15.69 -37.63 -7.77
CA LYS A 453 -16.77 -38.17 -6.92
C LYS A 453 -16.36 -39.44 -6.16
N ASN A 454 -15.52 -40.27 -6.75
CA ASN A 454 -15.02 -41.48 -6.10
C ASN A 454 -13.93 -41.18 -5.05
N TYR A 455 -13.17 -40.09 -5.21
CA TYR A 455 -12.12 -39.68 -4.27
C TYR A 455 -12.67 -38.87 -3.08
N SER A 456 -12.89 -37.56 -3.28
CA SER A 456 -13.14 -36.62 -2.19
C SER A 456 -13.60 -35.23 -2.68
N PRO A 457 -14.52 -34.56 -1.95
CA PRO A 457 -14.63 -33.11 -2.04
C PRO A 457 -13.36 -32.45 -1.47
N LEU A 458 -13.13 -31.19 -1.81
CA LEU A 458 -11.95 -30.44 -1.34
C LEU A 458 -12.30 -29.60 -0.10
N PHE A 459 -11.46 -29.68 0.93
CA PHE A 459 -11.58 -28.91 2.16
C PHE A 459 -10.44 -27.89 2.32
N ILE A 460 -10.75 -26.78 2.99
CA ILE A 460 -9.84 -25.69 3.34
C ILE A 460 -10.02 -25.29 4.82
N SER A 461 -8.97 -24.74 5.41
CA SER A 461 -8.94 -24.27 6.81
C SER A 461 -9.99 -23.18 7.10
N THR A 462 -10.31 -22.96 8.38
CA THR A 462 -11.35 -22.00 8.77
C THR A 462 -10.98 -20.57 8.42
N THR A 463 -9.73 -20.14 8.65
CA THR A 463 -9.28 -18.78 8.28
C THR A 463 -9.28 -18.59 6.75
N PHE A 464 -8.92 -19.63 5.98
CA PHE A 464 -8.90 -19.54 4.52
C PHE A 464 -10.32 -19.42 3.93
N ALA A 465 -11.28 -20.18 4.46
CA ALA A 465 -12.70 -20.04 4.08
C ALA A 465 -13.25 -18.64 4.41
N ILE A 466 -12.91 -18.08 5.58
CA ILE A 466 -13.28 -16.71 5.96
C ILE A 466 -12.63 -15.69 5.04
N SER A 467 -11.37 -15.87 4.66
CA SER A 467 -10.64 -14.99 3.74
C SER A 467 -11.32 -14.90 2.35
N TYR A 468 -11.86 -16.01 1.84
CA TYR A 468 -12.70 -15.99 0.62
C TYR A 468 -14.02 -15.23 0.82
N GLY A 469 -14.72 -15.43 1.95
CA GLY A 469 -15.91 -14.64 2.28
C GLY A 469 -15.60 -13.14 2.35
N LEU A 470 -14.55 -12.76 3.07
CA LEU A 470 -14.09 -11.38 3.18
C LEU A 470 -13.68 -10.79 1.84
N SER A 471 -13.07 -11.56 0.95
CA SER A 471 -12.78 -11.13 -0.42
C SER A 471 -14.06 -10.73 -1.15
N PHE A 472 -15.13 -11.55 -1.09
CA PHE A 472 -16.44 -11.23 -1.67
C PHE A 472 -17.04 -9.93 -1.08
N ALA A 473 -16.95 -9.76 0.25
CA ALA A 473 -17.40 -8.54 0.91
C ALA A 473 -16.57 -7.31 0.51
N ALA A 474 -15.25 -7.43 0.39
CA ALA A 474 -14.34 -6.36 -0.02
C ALA A 474 -14.65 -5.84 -1.44
N ILE A 475 -14.95 -6.74 -2.38
CA ILE A 475 -15.30 -6.39 -3.76
C ILE A 475 -16.66 -5.65 -3.81
N ALA A 476 -17.68 -6.16 -3.15
CA ALA A 476 -19.00 -5.54 -3.11
C ALA A 476 -18.96 -4.18 -2.39
N SER A 477 -18.29 -4.12 -1.25
CA SER A 477 -18.14 -2.88 -0.48
C SER A 477 -17.34 -1.82 -1.23
N LEU A 478 -16.29 -2.19 -1.96
CA LEU A 478 -15.50 -1.26 -2.77
C LEU A 478 -16.35 -0.50 -3.79
N ILE A 479 -17.18 -1.20 -4.57
CA ILE A 479 -18.04 -0.57 -5.58
C ILE A 479 -19.00 0.42 -4.92
N VAL A 480 -19.71 -0.01 -3.87
CA VAL A 480 -20.71 0.81 -3.17
C VAL A 480 -20.05 1.99 -2.43
N TYR A 481 -18.90 1.76 -1.79
CA TYR A 481 -18.15 2.80 -1.08
C TYR A 481 -17.67 3.89 -2.03
N THR A 482 -17.00 3.53 -3.13
CA THR A 482 -16.51 4.49 -4.13
C THR A 482 -17.65 5.24 -4.80
N TYR A 483 -18.78 4.57 -5.10
CA TYR A 483 -19.97 5.24 -5.64
C TYR A 483 -20.52 6.32 -4.69
N LEU A 484 -20.65 5.99 -3.39
CA LEU A 484 -21.21 6.91 -2.39
C LEU A 484 -20.26 8.06 -2.00
N HIS A 485 -18.97 7.80 -1.85
CA HIS A 485 -18.01 8.78 -1.32
C HIS A 485 -17.28 9.57 -2.42
N ASN A 486 -17.01 8.97 -3.58
CA ASN A 486 -16.22 9.59 -4.64
C ASN A 486 -16.96 9.71 -5.98
N GLY A 487 -18.19 9.18 -6.10
CA GLY A 487 -18.92 9.15 -7.38
C GLY A 487 -19.13 10.53 -8.01
N LYS A 488 -19.43 11.55 -7.20
CA LYS A 488 -19.56 12.95 -7.63
C LYS A 488 -18.22 13.50 -8.14
N GLN A 489 -17.14 13.34 -7.37
CA GLN A 489 -15.78 13.78 -7.72
C GLN A 489 -15.30 13.17 -9.03
N ILE A 490 -15.47 11.85 -9.19
CA ILE A 490 -15.10 11.13 -10.41
C ILE A 490 -15.87 11.68 -11.61
N TRP A 491 -17.17 11.96 -11.45
CA TRP A 491 -18.00 12.54 -12.51
C TRP A 491 -17.62 13.99 -12.83
N ALA A 492 -17.33 14.80 -11.82
CA ALA A 492 -16.86 16.19 -11.97
C ALA A 492 -15.51 16.25 -12.69
N GLN A 493 -14.51 15.46 -12.27
CA GLN A 493 -13.20 15.38 -12.93
C GLN A 493 -13.28 14.83 -14.36
N TYR A 494 -14.21 13.90 -14.62
CA TYR A 494 -14.49 13.39 -15.96
C TYR A 494 -15.08 14.47 -16.88
N LYS A 495 -15.95 15.34 -16.36
CA LYS A 495 -16.61 16.43 -17.12
C LYS A 495 -15.74 17.69 -17.26
N ASN A 496 -15.10 18.13 -16.18
CA ASN A 496 -14.44 19.44 -16.03
C ASN A 496 -12.90 19.32 -15.84
N SER A 497 -12.23 18.40 -16.55
CA SER A 497 -10.78 18.06 -16.44
C SER A 497 -9.74 19.22 -16.47
N ASN A 498 -10.13 20.47 -16.68
CA ASN A 498 -9.23 21.64 -16.76
C ASN A 498 -9.47 22.71 -15.66
N LYS A 499 -10.46 22.55 -14.77
CA LYS A 499 -10.86 23.59 -13.78
C LYS A 499 -10.39 23.34 -12.33
N GLU A 500 -9.91 22.15 -11.96
CA GLU A 500 -9.51 21.85 -10.57
C GLU A 500 -8.31 22.73 -10.12
N LYS A 501 -8.39 23.28 -8.90
CA LYS A 501 -7.37 24.19 -8.35
C LYS A 501 -6.02 23.44 -8.24
N PRO A 502 -4.99 23.84 -8.99
CA PRO A 502 -3.72 23.10 -9.02
C PRO A 502 -2.96 23.29 -7.71
N ASP A 503 -2.57 22.18 -7.07
CA ASP A 503 -1.67 22.21 -5.92
C ASP A 503 -0.28 22.75 -6.30
N ILE A 504 0.54 23.07 -5.29
CA ILE A 504 1.88 23.64 -5.53
C ILE A 504 2.76 22.74 -6.40
N HIS A 505 2.65 21.41 -6.27
CA HIS A 505 3.44 20.47 -7.06
C HIS A 505 2.98 20.41 -8.53
N MET A 506 1.68 20.51 -8.79
CA MET A 506 1.11 20.65 -10.12
C MET A 506 1.44 22.01 -10.74
N LYS A 507 1.43 23.11 -9.96
CA LYS A 507 1.92 24.43 -10.39
C LYS A 507 3.39 24.33 -10.89
N LEU A 508 4.28 23.69 -10.12
CA LEU A 508 5.68 23.46 -10.51
C LEU A 508 5.80 22.55 -11.75
N MET A 509 5.01 21.47 -11.80
CA MET A 509 5.07 20.50 -12.89
C MET A 509 4.61 21.04 -14.26
N LYS A 510 3.80 22.11 -14.30
CA LYS A 510 3.40 22.79 -15.55
C LYS A 510 4.57 23.28 -16.41
N LYS A 511 5.77 23.47 -15.82
CA LYS A 511 7.00 23.79 -16.58
C LYS A 511 7.41 22.65 -17.53
N TYR A 512 7.11 21.40 -17.19
CA TYR A 512 7.54 20.23 -17.96
C TYR A 512 6.50 19.82 -19.01
N LYS A 513 6.98 19.52 -20.22
CA LYS A 513 6.13 18.97 -21.28
C LYS A 513 5.60 17.59 -20.87
N GLU A 514 4.29 17.47 -20.71
CA GLU A 514 3.64 16.19 -20.40
C GLU A 514 3.94 15.10 -21.45
N ALA A 515 3.82 13.85 -21.00
CA ALA A 515 3.66 12.68 -21.87
C ALA A 515 2.24 12.69 -22.47
N PRO A 516 2.09 12.69 -23.81
CA PRO A 516 0.77 12.62 -24.43
C PRO A 516 0.04 11.32 -24.07
N THR A 517 -1.28 11.39 -23.83
CA THR A 517 -2.08 10.19 -23.52
C THR A 517 -2.00 9.12 -24.62
N TRP A 518 -1.77 9.52 -25.87
CA TRP A 518 -1.59 8.56 -26.97
C TRP A 518 -0.36 7.66 -26.81
N TRP A 519 0.71 8.07 -26.10
CA TRP A 519 1.85 7.17 -25.82
C TRP A 519 1.41 5.96 -25.00
N TYR A 520 0.61 6.21 -23.95
CA TYR A 520 0.03 5.16 -23.11
C TYR A 520 -0.99 4.31 -23.87
N MET A 521 -1.85 4.92 -24.70
CA MET A 521 -2.84 4.18 -25.49
C MET A 521 -2.23 3.33 -26.61
N SER A 522 -1.17 3.81 -27.29
CA SER A 522 -0.44 3.01 -28.27
C SER A 522 0.25 1.81 -27.61
N LEU A 523 0.83 1.99 -26.43
CA LEU A 523 1.40 0.89 -25.65
C LEU A 523 0.31 -0.10 -25.18
N PHE A 524 -0.86 0.38 -24.76
CA PHE A 524 -2.01 -0.46 -24.42
C PHE A 524 -2.44 -1.35 -25.58
N VAL A 525 -2.67 -0.77 -26.75
CA VAL A 525 -3.12 -1.52 -27.95
C VAL A 525 -2.06 -2.53 -28.40
N LEU A 526 -0.77 -2.17 -28.34
CA LEU A 526 0.33 -3.08 -28.62
C LEU A 526 0.33 -4.28 -27.66
N MET A 527 0.25 -4.03 -26.35
CA MET A 527 0.27 -5.09 -25.33
C MET A 527 -0.99 -5.95 -25.33
N LEU A 528 -2.14 -5.36 -25.66
CA LEU A 528 -3.39 -6.10 -25.88
C LEU A 528 -3.26 -7.04 -27.08
N GLY A 529 -2.63 -6.59 -28.17
CA GLY A 529 -2.31 -7.41 -29.33
C GLY A 529 -1.36 -8.57 -29.01
N LEU A 530 -0.28 -8.31 -28.26
CA LEU A 530 0.63 -9.37 -27.79
C LEU A 530 -0.08 -10.36 -26.84
N GLY A 531 -0.99 -9.88 -25.99
CA GLY A 531 -1.85 -10.72 -25.16
C GLY A 531 -2.76 -11.64 -25.99
N PHE A 532 -3.41 -11.11 -27.04
CA PHE A 532 -4.19 -11.93 -27.99
C PHE A 532 -3.33 -13.01 -28.67
N VAL A 533 -2.13 -12.68 -29.13
CA VAL A 533 -1.20 -13.66 -29.72
C VAL A 533 -0.83 -14.74 -28.69
N THR A 534 -0.50 -14.35 -27.46
CA THR A 534 -0.19 -15.28 -26.36
C THR A 534 -1.34 -16.25 -26.07
N VAL A 535 -2.57 -15.74 -26.06
CA VAL A 535 -3.77 -16.53 -25.74
C VAL A 535 -4.19 -17.44 -26.89
N LEU A 536 -4.17 -16.95 -28.13
CA LEU A 536 -4.79 -17.62 -29.29
C LEU A 536 -3.81 -18.43 -30.15
N ALA A 537 -2.52 -18.10 -30.18
CA ALA A 537 -1.53 -18.85 -30.98
C ALA A 537 -1.03 -20.13 -30.29
N TYR A 538 -1.30 -20.26 -28.98
CA TYR A 538 -0.85 -21.38 -28.15
C TYR A 538 -2.05 -22.12 -27.54
N PRO A 539 -1.94 -23.41 -27.18
CA PRO A 539 -3.06 -24.21 -26.67
C PRO A 539 -3.37 -23.89 -25.18
N THR A 540 -3.61 -22.61 -24.87
CA THR A 540 -3.95 -22.11 -23.54
C THR A 540 -5.36 -22.51 -23.09
N ASN A 541 -6.25 -22.80 -24.05
CA ASN A 541 -7.68 -23.04 -23.86
C ASN A 541 -8.49 -21.85 -23.29
N LEU A 542 -7.93 -20.65 -23.25
CA LEU A 542 -8.64 -19.41 -22.91
C LEU A 542 -9.34 -18.82 -24.16
N THR A 543 -10.59 -18.40 -24.03
CA THR A 543 -11.33 -17.79 -25.15
C THR A 543 -11.03 -16.30 -25.31
N TRP A 544 -11.10 -15.80 -26.55
CA TRP A 544 -10.79 -14.41 -26.89
C TRP A 544 -11.65 -13.38 -26.14
N TRP A 545 -12.94 -13.67 -25.92
CA TRP A 545 -13.84 -12.78 -25.19
C TRP A 545 -13.58 -12.82 -23.68
N ALA A 546 -13.14 -13.97 -23.13
CA ALA A 546 -12.77 -14.09 -21.73
C ALA A 546 -11.48 -13.29 -21.43
N PHE A 547 -10.52 -13.29 -22.35
CA PHE A 547 -9.36 -12.40 -22.27
C PHE A 547 -9.76 -10.92 -22.23
N LEU A 548 -10.67 -10.47 -23.11
CA LEU A 548 -11.19 -9.10 -23.06
C LEU A 548 -11.95 -8.78 -21.75
N LEU A 549 -12.71 -9.73 -21.22
CA LEU A 549 -13.40 -9.59 -19.95
C LEU A 549 -12.41 -9.41 -18.78
N ALA A 550 -11.31 -10.16 -18.75
CA ALA A 550 -10.26 -9.99 -17.74
C ALA A 550 -9.68 -8.57 -17.78
N VAL A 551 -9.32 -8.08 -18.98
CA VAL A 551 -8.80 -6.71 -19.15
C VAL A 551 -9.84 -5.65 -18.75
N ALA A 552 -11.12 -5.87 -19.06
CA ALA A 552 -12.20 -4.96 -18.67
C ALA A 552 -12.42 -4.93 -17.14
N ILE A 553 -12.32 -6.06 -16.44
CA ILE A 553 -12.35 -6.12 -14.97
C ILE A 553 -11.17 -5.33 -14.40
N SER A 554 -9.95 -5.57 -14.89
CA SER A 554 -8.77 -4.83 -14.46
C SER A 554 -8.93 -3.32 -14.66
N PHE A 555 -9.45 -2.88 -15.81
CA PHE A 555 -9.69 -1.47 -16.10
C PHE A 555 -10.73 -0.84 -15.16
N GLY A 556 -11.91 -1.46 -15.01
CA GLY A 556 -13.00 -0.92 -14.20
C GLY A 556 -12.66 -0.82 -12.71
N PHE A 557 -11.96 -1.81 -12.16
CA PHE A 557 -11.58 -1.80 -10.75
C PHE A 557 -10.30 -1.00 -10.43
N SER A 558 -9.50 -0.62 -11.44
CA SER A 558 -8.29 0.17 -11.21
C SER A 558 -8.56 1.51 -10.53
N LEU A 559 -9.63 2.24 -10.90
CA LEU A 559 -9.94 3.53 -10.28
C LEU A 559 -10.40 3.39 -8.81
N PRO A 560 -11.41 2.57 -8.46
CA PRO A 560 -11.81 2.36 -7.06
C PRO A 560 -10.67 1.90 -6.15
N ILE A 561 -9.88 0.90 -6.58
CA ILE A 561 -8.77 0.37 -5.78
C ILE A 561 -7.67 1.42 -5.65
N GLY A 562 -7.39 2.16 -6.73
CA GLY A 562 -6.40 3.23 -6.76
C GLY A 562 -6.72 4.37 -5.79
N ILE A 563 -7.99 4.76 -5.64
CA ILE A 563 -8.41 5.77 -4.66
C ILE A 563 -8.10 5.29 -3.25
N ILE A 564 -8.54 4.08 -2.89
CA ILE A 564 -8.29 3.53 -1.55
C ILE A 564 -6.78 3.37 -1.29
N GLN A 565 -6.02 2.87 -2.26
CA GLN A 565 -4.57 2.71 -2.12
C GLN A 565 -3.83 4.05 -1.98
N ALA A 566 -4.21 5.08 -2.76
CA ALA A 566 -3.61 6.40 -2.69
C ALA A 566 -3.86 7.13 -1.36
N VAL A 567 -5.01 6.88 -0.73
CA VAL A 567 -5.45 7.50 0.53
C VAL A 567 -4.96 6.72 1.76
N THR A 568 -5.00 5.39 1.71
CA THR A 568 -4.79 4.51 2.89
C THR A 568 -3.49 3.71 2.87
N ASN A 569 -2.77 3.70 1.73
CA ASN A 569 -1.61 2.86 1.46
C ASN A 569 -1.89 1.33 1.47
N ASN A 570 -3.14 0.89 1.37
CA ASN A 570 -3.50 -0.54 1.29
C ASN A 570 -4.14 -0.87 -0.08
N GLN A 571 -3.67 -1.93 -0.75
CA GLN A 571 -4.17 -2.39 -2.05
C GLN A 571 -5.11 -3.59 -1.87
N ILE A 572 -6.39 -3.42 -2.23
CA ILE A 572 -7.37 -4.51 -2.23
C ILE A 572 -7.12 -5.43 -3.44
N GLY A 573 -7.03 -6.74 -3.21
CA GLY A 573 -6.74 -7.73 -4.26
C GLY A 573 -7.98 -8.13 -5.09
N LEU A 574 -7.79 -8.36 -6.40
CA LEU A 574 -8.84 -8.90 -7.31
C LEU A 574 -8.68 -10.41 -7.61
N ASN A 575 -7.65 -11.06 -7.07
CA ASN A 575 -7.35 -12.48 -7.30
C ASN A 575 -8.62 -13.36 -7.27
N VAL A 576 -9.28 -13.37 -6.11
CA VAL A 576 -10.48 -14.18 -5.86
C VAL A 576 -11.64 -13.79 -6.77
N LEU A 577 -11.83 -12.51 -7.12
CA LEU A 577 -12.88 -12.09 -8.06
C LEU A 577 -12.67 -12.69 -9.45
N THR A 578 -11.45 -12.57 -9.96
CA THR A 578 -11.10 -13.03 -11.32
C THR A 578 -11.18 -14.54 -11.42
N GLU A 579 -10.75 -15.24 -10.36
CA GLU A 579 -10.86 -16.70 -10.23
C GLU A 579 -12.32 -17.17 -10.12
N PHE A 580 -13.14 -16.47 -9.31
CA PHE A 580 -14.57 -16.72 -9.15
C PHE A 580 -15.34 -16.56 -10.47
N ILE A 581 -15.15 -15.43 -11.17
CA ILE A 581 -15.84 -15.15 -12.44
C ILE A 581 -15.46 -16.19 -13.50
N TYR A 582 -14.16 -16.43 -13.71
CA TYR A 582 -13.72 -17.37 -14.74
C TYR A 582 -14.18 -18.81 -14.45
N GLY A 583 -14.09 -19.23 -13.18
CA GLY A 583 -14.47 -20.58 -12.76
C GLY A 583 -15.95 -20.92 -13.01
N TYR A 584 -16.84 -19.91 -13.08
CA TYR A 584 -18.23 -20.12 -13.49
C TYR A 584 -18.42 -20.14 -15.01
N ILE A 585 -17.70 -19.34 -15.78
CA ILE A 585 -17.95 -19.22 -17.23
C ILE A 585 -17.19 -20.28 -18.05
N GLN A 586 -15.98 -20.68 -17.64
CA GLN A 586 -15.17 -21.69 -18.33
C GLN A 586 -14.55 -22.73 -17.35
N PRO A 587 -15.36 -23.49 -16.60
CA PRO A 587 -14.88 -24.50 -15.64
C PRO A 587 -14.07 -25.63 -16.29
N GLY A 588 -13.20 -26.26 -15.50
CA GLY A 588 -12.39 -27.43 -15.89
C GLY A 588 -11.10 -27.09 -16.65
N ARG A 589 -10.66 -25.82 -16.65
CA ARG A 589 -9.52 -25.32 -17.44
C ARG A 589 -8.52 -24.53 -16.58
N PRO A 590 -7.59 -25.20 -15.85
CA PRO A 590 -6.73 -24.54 -14.88
C PRO A 590 -5.71 -23.55 -15.49
N LEU A 591 -5.08 -23.87 -16.63
CA LEU A 591 -4.13 -22.96 -17.30
C LEU A 591 -4.81 -21.66 -17.76
N ALA A 592 -5.99 -21.78 -18.35
CA ALA A 592 -6.77 -20.64 -18.82
C ALA A 592 -7.25 -19.74 -17.65
N LEU A 593 -7.61 -20.33 -16.50
CA LEU A 593 -7.86 -19.59 -15.26
C LEU A 593 -6.61 -18.79 -14.83
N MET A 594 -5.44 -19.41 -14.76
CA MET A 594 -4.20 -18.73 -14.33
C MET A 594 -3.88 -17.52 -15.22
N ILE A 595 -4.09 -17.65 -16.54
CA ILE A 595 -3.91 -16.56 -17.50
C ILE A 595 -5.00 -15.47 -17.33
N PHE A 596 -6.28 -15.85 -17.20
CA PHE A 596 -7.38 -14.92 -16.95
C PHE A 596 -7.18 -14.12 -15.66
N LYS A 597 -6.83 -14.80 -14.55
CA LYS A 597 -6.48 -14.18 -13.26
C LYS A 597 -5.37 -13.15 -13.42
N THR A 598 -4.32 -13.51 -14.15
CA THR A 598 -3.14 -12.65 -14.31
C THR A 598 -3.48 -11.38 -15.10
N PHE A 599 -4.18 -11.50 -16.23
CA PHE A 599 -4.66 -10.31 -16.95
C PHE A 599 -5.76 -9.54 -16.19
N GLY A 600 -6.52 -10.20 -15.32
CA GLY A 600 -7.61 -9.60 -14.54
C GLY A 600 -7.18 -8.87 -13.28
N TYR A 601 -6.08 -9.30 -12.64
CA TYR A 601 -5.56 -8.72 -11.39
C TYR A 601 -4.23 -7.99 -11.58
N ILE A 602 -3.24 -8.58 -12.26
CA ILE A 602 -1.89 -8.01 -12.35
C ILE A 602 -1.85 -6.79 -13.25
N THR A 603 -2.67 -6.74 -14.30
CA THR A 603 -2.81 -5.53 -15.11
C THR A 603 -3.28 -4.33 -14.27
N MET A 604 -4.21 -4.52 -13.33
CA MET A 604 -4.60 -3.51 -12.33
C MET A 604 -3.49 -3.21 -11.33
N SER A 605 -2.87 -4.23 -10.72
CA SER A 605 -1.83 -4.03 -9.71
C SER A 605 -0.61 -3.29 -10.27
N GLN A 606 -0.15 -3.65 -11.48
CA GLN A 606 0.91 -2.94 -12.19
C GLN A 606 0.49 -1.53 -12.64
N SER A 607 -0.76 -1.35 -13.10
CA SER A 607 -1.30 -0.02 -13.37
C SER A 607 -1.18 0.90 -12.15
N LEU A 608 -1.58 0.41 -10.96
CA LEU A 608 -1.47 1.18 -9.73
C LEU A 608 -0.03 1.39 -9.26
N GLY A 609 0.87 0.42 -9.49
CA GLY A 609 2.31 0.61 -9.32
C GLY A 609 2.85 1.76 -10.18
N PHE A 610 2.52 1.78 -11.48
CA PHE A 610 2.95 2.84 -12.39
C PHE A 610 2.32 4.20 -12.07
N VAL A 611 1.08 4.23 -11.57
CA VAL A 611 0.44 5.46 -11.05
C VAL A 611 1.17 5.95 -9.80
N SER A 612 1.56 5.06 -8.89
CA SER A 612 2.37 5.40 -7.71
C SER A 612 3.70 6.02 -8.13
N ASP A 613 4.43 5.40 -9.07
CA ASP A 613 5.67 5.96 -9.64
C ASP A 613 5.44 7.33 -10.28
N LEU A 614 4.33 7.54 -10.99
CA LEU A 614 4.00 8.84 -11.57
C LEU A 614 3.77 9.91 -10.48
N LYS A 615 3.17 9.56 -9.34
CA LYS A 615 3.08 10.47 -8.17
C LYS A 615 4.45 10.70 -7.52
N PHE A 616 5.30 9.68 -7.40
CA PHE A 616 6.69 9.85 -6.96
C PHE A 616 7.45 10.81 -7.90
N GLY A 617 7.34 10.64 -9.22
CA GLY A 617 7.93 11.53 -10.22
C GLY A 617 7.37 12.97 -10.15
N HIS A 618 6.08 13.12 -9.84
CA HIS A 618 5.44 14.41 -9.59
C HIS A 618 6.01 15.10 -8.33
N TYR A 619 6.20 14.36 -7.23
CA TYR A 619 6.84 14.88 -6.01
C TYR A 619 8.33 15.22 -6.18
N MET A 620 9.05 14.47 -7.02
CA MET A 620 10.47 14.69 -7.37
C MET A 620 10.69 15.62 -8.57
N LYS A 621 9.62 16.20 -9.14
CA LYS A 621 9.63 17.14 -10.27
C LYS A 621 10.39 16.60 -11.50
N ILE A 622 10.14 15.33 -11.82
CA ILE A 622 10.77 14.60 -12.93
C ILE A 622 9.96 14.84 -14.21
N PRO A 623 10.59 15.19 -15.36
CA PRO A 623 9.88 15.38 -16.62
C PRO A 623 9.03 14.15 -17.01
N PRO A 624 7.70 14.27 -17.21
CA PRO A 624 6.82 13.10 -17.40
C PRO A 624 7.16 12.21 -18.59
N ARG A 625 7.76 12.77 -19.66
CA ARG A 625 8.23 12.00 -20.82
C ARG A 625 9.40 11.07 -20.48
N THR A 626 10.28 11.51 -19.57
CA THR A 626 11.42 10.70 -19.13
C THR A 626 10.95 9.61 -18.17
N MET A 627 9.99 9.91 -17.29
CA MET A 627 9.32 8.91 -16.45
C MET A 627 8.73 7.77 -17.28
N PHE A 628 7.91 8.10 -18.29
CA PHE A 628 7.34 7.10 -19.19
C PHE A 628 8.40 6.21 -19.83
N MET A 629 9.47 6.80 -20.37
CA MET A 629 10.53 6.05 -21.04
C MET A 629 11.33 5.16 -20.07
N CYS A 630 11.71 5.65 -18.89
CA CYS A 630 12.51 4.86 -17.95
C CYS A 630 11.72 3.67 -17.39
N GLN A 631 10.44 3.86 -17.09
CA GLN A 631 9.55 2.78 -16.66
C GLN A 631 9.37 1.72 -17.76
N VAL A 632 8.94 2.11 -18.96
CA VAL A 632 8.66 1.16 -20.06
C VAL A 632 9.90 0.35 -20.44
N VAL A 633 11.07 0.99 -20.53
CA VAL A 633 12.33 0.31 -20.86
C VAL A 633 12.76 -0.62 -19.71
N ALA A 634 12.73 -0.17 -18.45
CA ALA A 634 13.13 -1.00 -17.31
C ALA A 634 12.22 -2.21 -17.11
N THR A 635 10.89 -2.06 -17.24
CA THR A 635 9.92 -3.16 -17.18
C THR A 635 10.16 -4.17 -18.31
N THR A 636 10.28 -3.69 -19.54
CA THR A 636 10.54 -4.56 -20.71
C THR A 636 11.85 -5.33 -20.54
N PHE A 637 12.92 -4.65 -20.15
CA PHE A 637 14.24 -5.26 -19.95
C PHE A 637 14.24 -6.26 -18.79
N SER A 638 13.56 -5.93 -17.68
CA SER A 638 13.35 -6.85 -16.55
C SER A 638 12.67 -8.14 -17.00
N CYS A 639 11.62 -8.08 -17.83
CA CYS A 639 10.92 -9.27 -18.31
C CYS A 639 11.86 -10.28 -19.01
N PHE A 640 12.81 -9.81 -19.84
CA PHE A 640 13.81 -10.68 -20.47
C PHE A 640 14.73 -11.35 -19.44
N ILE A 641 15.15 -10.61 -18.41
CA ILE A 641 16.08 -11.07 -17.39
C ILE A 641 15.41 -12.08 -16.46
N GLN A 642 14.18 -11.82 -16.03
CA GLN A 642 13.42 -12.75 -15.17
C GLN A 642 13.17 -14.08 -15.90
N ILE A 643 12.79 -14.05 -17.19
CA ILE A 643 12.62 -15.29 -17.98
C ILE A 643 13.96 -16.01 -18.20
N ALA A 644 15.05 -15.30 -18.48
CA ALA A 644 16.36 -15.92 -18.63
C ALA A 644 16.82 -16.61 -17.34
N VAL A 645 16.66 -15.96 -16.18
CA VAL A 645 17.02 -16.50 -14.87
C VAL A 645 16.13 -17.66 -14.46
N LEU A 646 14.81 -17.60 -14.70
CA LEU A 646 13.89 -18.69 -14.41
C LEU A 646 14.27 -19.98 -15.18
N ASN A 647 14.51 -19.87 -16.50
CA ASN A 647 14.92 -21.04 -17.30
C ASN A 647 16.32 -21.53 -16.92
N ALA A 648 17.25 -20.64 -16.58
CA ALA A 648 18.57 -21.01 -16.10
C ALA A 648 18.50 -21.75 -14.75
N ALA A 649 17.65 -21.31 -13.82
CA ALA A 649 17.41 -21.98 -12.55
C ALA A 649 16.80 -23.38 -12.78
N LEU A 650 15.74 -23.46 -13.60
CA LEU A 650 15.06 -24.73 -13.89
C LEU A 650 15.94 -25.76 -14.59
N LYS A 651 16.94 -25.32 -15.37
CA LYS A 651 17.87 -26.21 -16.09
C LYS A 651 19.09 -26.63 -15.27
N ASN A 652 19.59 -25.75 -14.39
CA ASN A 652 20.89 -25.95 -13.73
C ASN A 652 20.76 -26.37 -12.25
N ILE A 653 19.60 -26.18 -11.60
CA ILE A 653 19.38 -26.60 -10.22
C ILE A 653 18.76 -28.01 -10.23
N PRO A 654 19.45 -29.05 -9.71
CA PRO A 654 18.88 -30.39 -9.61
C PRO A 654 17.73 -30.39 -8.61
N ASP A 655 16.68 -31.17 -8.93
CA ASP A 655 15.47 -31.36 -8.11
C ASP A 655 14.78 -30.07 -7.66
N VAL A 656 14.89 -29.03 -8.48
CA VAL A 656 14.18 -27.76 -8.31
C VAL A 656 12.68 -27.97 -8.14
N CYS A 657 12.08 -27.19 -7.23
CA CYS A 657 10.71 -27.29 -6.75
C CYS A 657 10.34 -28.54 -5.95
N GLN A 658 11.26 -29.49 -5.70
CA GLN A 658 10.97 -30.61 -4.78
C GLN A 658 10.92 -30.13 -3.31
N PRO A 659 10.08 -30.74 -2.44
CA PRO A 659 9.99 -30.35 -1.03
C PRO A 659 11.31 -30.51 -0.25
N HIS A 660 12.16 -31.44 -0.70
CA HIS A 660 13.39 -31.90 -0.05
C HIS A 660 14.67 -31.47 -0.79
N GLN A 661 14.57 -30.46 -1.66
CA GLN A 661 15.73 -29.89 -2.37
C GLN A 661 16.71 -29.25 -1.36
N GLU A 662 17.99 -29.62 -1.41
CA GLU A 662 19.01 -29.27 -0.40
C GLU A 662 19.13 -27.77 -0.09
N ASN A 663 19.06 -26.94 -1.14
CA ASN A 663 19.16 -25.48 -1.04
C ASN A 663 17.81 -24.79 -0.74
N LYS A 664 16.75 -25.58 -0.50
CA LYS A 664 15.37 -25.17 -0.22
C LYS A 664 14.66 -24.46 -1.38
N PHE A 665 15.03 -24.76 -2.63
CA PHE A 665 14.28 -24.30 -3.82
C PHE A 665 12.98 -25.10 -4.00
N SER A 666 12.01 -24.92 -3.10
CA SER A 666 10.73 -25.65 -3.08
C SER A 666 9.61 -25.03 -3.94
N CYS A 667 9.84 -23.82 -4.49
CA CYS A 667 8.92 -23.09 -5.36
C CYS A 667 7.54 -22.76 -4.74
N PRO A 668 7.50 -21.98 -3.63
CA PRO A 668 6.26 -21.71 -2.90
C PRO A 668 5.19 -20.98 -3.75
N GLY A 669 5.58 -19.96 -4.54
CA GLY A 669 4.65 -19.20 -5.39
C GLY A 669 3.90 -20.09 -6.39
N GLY A 670 4.65 -20.81 -7.23
CA GLY A 670 4.10 -21.78 -8.18
C GLY A 670 3.22 -22.87 -7.55
N ARG A 671 3.50 -23.31 -6.31
CA ARG A 671 2.63 -24.27 -5.58
C ARG A 671 1.29 -23.66 -5.18
N VAL A 672 1.29 -22.44 -4.63
CA VAL A 672 0.05 -21.73 -4.27
C VAL A 672 -0.77 -21.44 -5.53
N PHE A 673 -0.13 -21.05 -6.62
CA PHE A 673 -0.76 -20.88 -7.93
C PHE A 673 -1.40 -22.17 -8.44
N PHE A 674 -0.68 -23.28 -8.37
CA PHE A 674 -1.18 -24.59 -8.78
C PHE A 674 -2.40 -24.99 -7.93
N ALA A 675 -2.33 -24.85 -6.60
CA ALA A 675 -3.45 -25.14 -5.71
C ALA A 675 -4.68 -24.26 -6.00
N ALA A 676 -4.49 -22.94 -6.18
CA ALA A 676 -5.56 -22.03 -6.57
C ALA A 676 -6.17 -22.39 -7.93
N SER A 677 -5.34 -22.82 -8.89
CA SER A 677 -5.80 -23.27 -10.21
C SER A 677 -6.67 -24.53 -10.15
N VAL A 678 -6.45 -25.39 -9.15
CA VAL A 678 -7.26 -26.59 -8.89
C VAL A 678 -8.61 -26.22 -8.26
N ILE A 679 -8.61 -25.37 -7.22
CA ILE A 679 -9.83 -24.91 -6.53
C ILE A 679 -10.77 -24.23 -7.55
N TRP A 680 -10.28 -23.16 -8.19
CA TRP A 680 -11.12 -22.25 -8.96
C TRP A 680 -11.24 -22.61 -10.44
N GLY A 681 -10.23 -23.26 -11.02
CA GLY A 681 -10.16 -23.55 -12.46
C GLY A 681 -10.55 -24.98 -12.80
N LEU A 682 -10.07 -25.96 -12.03
CA LEU A 682 -10.33 -27.38 -12.29
C LEU A 682 -11.67 -27.84 -11.68
N ILE A 683 -11.80 -27.81 -10.34
CA ILE A 683 -13.01 -28.20 -9.61
C ILE A 683 -14.11 -27.16 -9.88
N GLY A 684 -13.76 -25.89 -9.79
CA GLY A 684 -14.62 -24.75 -10.09
C GLY A 684 -15.56 -24.38 -8.95
N PRO A 685 -15.91 -23.09 -8.82
CA PRO A 685 -16.73 -22.59 -7.72
C PRO A 685 -18.12 -23.24 -7.64
N ALA A 686 -18.65 -23.70 -8.77
CA ALA A 686 -19.93 -24.39 -8.85
C ALA A 686 -20.03 -25.65 -7.98
N ARG A 687 -18.89 -26.29 -7.64
CA ARG A 687 -18.82 -27.52 -6.81
C ARG A 687 -18.38 -27.26 -5.37
N MET A 688 -18.14 -26.01 -4.98
CA MET A 688 -17.66 -25.64 -3.63
C MET A 688 -18.54 -24.58 -2.96
N PHE A 689 -18.95 -23.56 -3.71
CA PHE A 689 -19.64 -22.37 -3.19
C PHE A 689 -21.10 -22.22 -3.66
N SER A 690 -21.54 -22.93 -4.70
CA SER A 690 -22.95 -22.90 -5.12
C SER A 690 -23.91 -23.39 -4.02
N PRO A 691 -25.18 -22.93 -4.01
CA PRO A 691 -26.19 -23.40 -3.05
C PRO A 691 -26.26 -24.93 -2.94
N GLY A 692 -26.22 -25.45 -1.71
CA GLY A 692 -26.16 -26.89 -1.43
C GLY A 692 -24.75 -27.46 -1.27
N GLN A 693 -23.69 -26.72 -1.62
CA GLN A 693 -22.29 -27.11 -1.40
C GLN A 693 -21.75 -26.60 -0.06
N VAL A 694 -20.67 -27.22 0.41
CA VAL A 694 -20.08 -27.02 1.76
C VAL A 694 -19.88 -25.54 2.12
N TYR A 695 -19.35 -24.73 1.21
CA TYR A 695 -18.98 -23.34 1.48
C TYR A 695 -20.02 -22.31 1.01
N SER A 696 -21.26 -22.74 0.72
CA SER A 696 -22.31 -21.87 0.15
C SER A 696 -22.73 -20.68 1.04
N GLY A 697 -22.55 -20.79 2.36
CA GLY A 697 -22.79 -19.68 3.29
C GLY A 697 -21.91 -18.44 3.04
N LEU A 698 -20.77 -18.58 2.35
CA LEU A 698 -19.88 -17.45 2.06
C LEU A 698 -20.51 -16.39 1.14
N PHE A 699 -21.53 -16.72 0.36
CA PHE A 699 -22.22 -15.72 -0.49
C PHE A 699 -22.98 -14.65 0.30
N ILE A 700 -23.28 -14.87 1.58
CA ILE A 700 -23.83 -13.84 2.47
C ILE A 700 -22.90 -12.61 2.55
N PHE A 701 -21.58 -12.83 2.40
CA PHE A 701 -20.60 -11.75 2.43
C PHE A 701 -20.72 -10.75 1.28
N PHE A 702 -21.24 -11.13 0.09
CA PHE A 702 -21.55 -10.16 -0.97
C PHE A 702 -22.62 -9.16 -0.50
N GLY A 703 -23.68 -9.66 0.16
CA GLY A 703 -24.74 -8.82 0.72
C GLY A 703 -24.23 -7.94 1.87
N LEU A 704 -23.47 -8.53 2.80
CA LEU A 704 -22.83 -7.80 3.90
C LEU A 704 -21.91 -6.68 3.39
N GLY A 705 -21.10 -6.98 2.37
CA GLY A 705 -20.22 -6.04 1.69
C GLY A 705 -20.98 -4.89 1.03
N ALA A 706 -22.10 -5.17 0.36
CA ALA A 706 -22.91 -4.11 -0.26
C ALA A 706 -23.64 -3.22 0.78
N ILE A 707 -24.10 -3.80 1.90
CA ILE A 707 -24.93 -3.09 2.89
C ILE A 707 -24.09 -2.23 3.86
N LEU A 708 -22.95 -2.73 4.35
CA LEU A 708 -22.18 -2.04 5.39
C LEU A 708 -21.68 -0.62 5.00
N PRO A 709 -21.18 -0.36 3.78
CA PRO A 709 -20.81 1.00 3.35
C PRO A 709 -22.00 1.97 3.35
N VAL A 710 -23.20 1.49 3.00
CA VAL A 710 -24.42 2.31 3.00
C VAL A 710 -24.77 2.74 4.43
N ILE A 711 -24.68 1.80 5.38
CA ILE A 711 -24.89 2.08 6.81
C ILE A 711 -23.87 3.12 7.30
N PHE A 712 -22.58 2.94 7.00
CA PHE A 712 -21.53 3.87 7.42
C PHE A 712 -21.70 5.26 6.82
N TYR A 713 -22.04 5.35 5.53
CA TYR A 713 -22.28 6.62 4.84
C TYR A 713 -23.42 7.42 5.49
N PHE A 714 -24.59 6.82 5.67
CA PHE A 714 -25.72 7.51 6.32
C PHE A 714 -25.46 7.80 7.82
N ALA A 715 -24.70 6.95 8.51
CA ALA A 715 -24.31 7.20 9.89
C ALA A 715 -23.30 8.36 10.01
N ALA A 716 -22.35 8.50 9.07
CA ALA A 716 -21.42 9.63 9.01
C ALA A 716 -22.16 10.95 8.73
N LEU A 717 -23.11 10.96 7.79
CA LEU A 717 -23.97 12.13 7.54
C LEU A 717 -24.82 12.53 8.76
N LYS A 718 -25.34 11.56 9.51
CA LYS A 718 -26.14 11.82 10.72
C LYS A 718 -25.32 12.29 11.92
N TRP A 719 -24.07 11.85 12.02
CA TRP A 719 -23.18 12.15 13.14
C TRP A 719 -21.79 12.59 12.67
N PRO A 720 -21.66 13.77 12.03
CA PRO A 720 -20.41 14.19 11.36
C PRO A 720 -19.21 14.38 12.33
N LYS A 721 -19.48 14.63 13.62
CA LYS A 721 -18.45 14.74 14.67
C LYS A 721 -18.10 13.39 15.34
N SER A 722 -18.70 12.29 14.90
CA SER A 722 -18.43 10.95 15.44
C SER A 722 -17.23 10.31 14.76
N PRO A 723 -16.43 9.47 15.44
CA PRO A 723 -15.36 8.68 14.80
C PRO A 723 -15.85 7.75 13.68
N ILE A 724 -17.16 7.58 13.51
CA ILE A 724 -17.79 6.90 12.37
C ILE A 724 -17.32 7.47 11.02
N LYS A 725 -16.97 8.77 10.91
CA LYS A 725 -16.45 9.35 9.65
C LYS A 725 -15.17 8.68 9.14
N TYR A 726 -14.43 8.00 10.02
CA TYR A 726 -13.20 7.30 9.69
C TYR A 726 -13.42 5.81 9.32
N LEU A 727 -14.66 5.29 9.30
CA LEU A 727 -14.93 3.87 9.00
C LEU A 727 -15.00 3.59 7.49
N MET A 728 -14.17 2.65 7.03
CA MET A 728 -14.02 2.28 5.62
C MET A 728 -14.30 0.78 5.46
N ALA A 729 -15.54 0.42 5.17
CA ALA A 729 -15.96 -0.98 4.99
C ALA A 729 -15.07 -1.79 4.01
N PRO A 730 -14.61 -1.27 2.84
CA PRO A 730 -13.72 -2.03 1.96
C PRO A 730 -12.38 -2.39 2.61
N LEU A 731 -11.89 -1.57 3.54
CA LEU A 731 -10.65 -1.79 4.26
C LEU A 731 -10.82 -2.74 5.46
N ILE A 732 -11.99 -2.71 6.11
CA ILE A 732 -12.36 -3.70 7.15
C ILE A 732 -12.42 -5.12 6.54
N PHE A 733 -12.99 -5.27 5.35
CA PHE A 733 -13.08 -6.58 4.69
C PHE A 733 -11.79 -6.97 3.94
N GLY A 734 -11.22 -6.05 3.17
CA GLY A 734 -10.10 -6.34 2.26
C GLY A 734 -8.69 -6.13 2.84
N GLY A 735 -8.55 -5.37 3.94
CA GLY A 735 -7.24 -4.96 4.45
C GLY A 735 -6.37 -6.11 4.98
N ALA A 736 -7.01 -7.21 5.38
CA ALA A 736 -6.37 -8.42 5.91
C ALA A 736 -6.13 -9.52 4.84
N GLY A 737 -6.14 -9.16 3.55
CA GLY A 737 -6.11 -10.11 2.43
C GLY A 737 -4.85 -10.98 2.28
N ALA A 738 -3.82 -10.80 3.12
CA ALA A 738 -2.64 -11.69 3.16
C ALA A 738 -2.81 -12.89 4.12
N ILE A 739 -3.93 -13.00 4.85
CA ILE A 739 -4.24 -14.16 5.71
C ILE A 739 -5.03 -15.21 4.91
N PRO A 740 -4.57 -16.47 4.78
CA PRO A 740 -3.19 -16.96 4.94
C PRO A 740 -2.31 -16.61 3.71
N PRO A 741 -0.95 -16.67 3.79
CA PRO A 741 -0.12 -17.29 4.83
C PRO A 741 0.28 -16.38 6.01
N ALA A 742 -0.07 -15.09 6.00
CA ALA A 742 0.07 -14.26 7.21
C ALA A 742 -0.87 -14.76 8.31
N THR A 743 -0.54 -14.49 9.58
CA THR A 743 -1.42 -14.79 10.71
C THR A 743 -1.86 -13.50 11.41
N PRO A 744 -2.85 -13.53 12.33
CA PRO A 744 -3.24 -12.34 13.07
C PRO A 744 -2.10 -11.74 13.92
N LEU A 745 -1.05 -12.54 14.24
CA LEU A 745 0.19 -12.04 14.86
C LEU A 745 0.76 -10.85 14.07
N ASN A 746 0.90 -11.02 12.76
CA ASN A 746 1.52 -10.02 11.88
C ASN A 746 0.69 -8.73 11.88
N TYR A 747 -0.62 -8.85 11.68
CA TYR A 747 -1.51 -7.69 11.60
C TYR A 747 -1.72 -6.98 12.94
N LEU A 748 -1.87 -7.72 14.04
CA LEU A 748 -2.10 -7.11 15.35
C LEU A 748 -0.81 -6.45 15.89
N SER A 749 0.37 -7.05 15.68
CA SER A 749 1.65 -6.44 16.07
C SER A 749 1.98 -5.20 15.23
N TRP A 750 1.75 -5.25 13.91
CA TRP A 750 1.72 -4.09 13.01
C TRP A 750 0.79 -2.99 13.54
N GLY A 751 -0.41 -3.37 13.99
CA GLY A 751 -1.38 -2.47 14.61
C GLY A 751 -0.89 -1.78 15.88
N VAL A 752 -0.23 -2.52 16.78
CA VAL A 752 0.33 -1.97 18.03
C VAL A 752 1.42 -0.94 17.73
N VAL A 753 2.36 -1.24 16.84
CA VAL A 753 3.40 -0.28 16.43
C VAL A 753 2.76 0.93 15.71
N GLY A 754 1.79 0.68 14.83
CA GLY A 754 1.02 1.71 14.13
C GLY A 754 0.31 2.68 15.08
N TYR A 755 -0.30 2.18 16.14
CA TYR A 755 -0.92 3.00 17.19
C TYR A 755 0.12 3.90 17.88
N ILE A 756 1.29 3.34 18.24
CA ILE A 756 2.35 4.09 18.92
C ILE A 756 2.85 5.23 18.02
N PHE A 757 3.20 4.96 16.77
CA PHE A 757 3.79 5.98 15.89
C PHE A 757 2.73 6.92 15.29
N GLN A 758 1.65 6.40 14.71
CA GLN A 758 0.69 7.19 13.94
C GLN A 758 -0.40 7.86 14.78
N GLN A 759 -0.67 7.39 16.01
CA GLN A 759 -1.66 8.00 16.90
C GLN A 759 -1.02 8.64 18.13
N HIS A 760 -0.09 7.99 18.83
CA HIS A 760 0.51 8.53 20.06
C HIS A 760 1.61 9.56 19.78
N ILE A 761 2.64 9.18 19.03
CA ILE A 761 3.79 10.03 18.71
C ILE A 761 3.36 11.17 17.79
N ARG A 762 2.61 10.90 16.71
CA ARG A 762 2.07 11.94 15.82
C ARG A 762 1.32 13.05 16.56
N LYS A 763 0.49 12.72 17.57
CA LYS A 763 -0.30 13.72 18.32
C LYS A 763 0.50 14.49 19.38
N LYS A 764 1.50 13.87 20.03
CA LYS A 764 2.28 14.53 21.09
C LYS A 764 3.57 15.20 20.61
N HIS A 765 4.19 14.65 19.57
CA HIS A 765 5.50 15.04 19.06
C HIS A 765 5.44 15.20 17.54
N PHE A 766 4.48 15.97 17.05
CA PHE A 766 4.21 16.12 15.60
C PHE A 766 5.43 16.59 14.80
N ALA A 767 6.23 17.51 15.34
CA ALA A 767 7.44 18.02 14.69
C ALA A 767 8.57 16.97 14.56
N TRP A 768 8.69 16.06 15.52
CA TRP A 768 9.55 14.88 15.38
C TRP A 768 8.99 13.90 14.35
N TRP A 769 7.68 13.65 14.40
CA TRP A 769 7.00 12.72 13.51
C TRP A 769 7.15 13.14 12.04
N SER A 770 6.81 14.39 11.71
CA SER A 770 6.94 14.92 10.34
C SER A 770 8.38 14.81 9.83
N ARG A 771 9.37 15.16 10.67
CA ARG A 771 10.76 15.23 10.26
C ARG A 771 11.47 13.87 10.13
N LEU A 772 11.17 12.92 11.02
CA LEU A 772 11.95 11.68 11.21
C LEU A 772 11.16 10.36 11.11
N ASN A 773 9.81 10.35 11.12
CA ASN A 773 9.04 9.08 11.11
C ASN A 773 9.32 8.21 9.87
N TYR A 774 9.12 8.76 8.67
CA TYR A 774 9.37 8.04 7.41
C TYR A 774 10.84 7.60 7.25
N LEU A 775 11.77 8.37 7.81
CA LEU A 775 13.19 8.05 7.79
C LEU A 775 13.55 6.93 8.79
N THR A 776 12.86 6.89 9.92
CA THR A 776 12.93 5.79 10.89
C THR A 776 12.42 4.50 10.26
N SER A 777 11.27 4.54 9.58
CA SER A 777 10.76 3.41 8.77
C SER A 777 11.82 2.91 7.78
N SER A 778 12.34 3.81 6.94
CA SER A 778 13.35 3.48 5.93
C SER A 778 14.59 2.80 6.54
N GLY A 779 15.04 3.28 7.70
CA GLY A 779 16.19 2.71 8.40
C GLY A 779 15.91 1.35 9.03
N LEU A 780 14.72 1.13 9.60
CA LEU A 780 14.31 -0.16 10.13
C LEU A 780 14.25 -1.21 9.00
N ASP A 781 13.57 -0.88 7.89
CA ASP A 781 13.38 -1.75 6.73
C ASP A 781 14.72 -2.08 6.05
N LEU A 782 15.60 -1.09 5.85
CA LEU A 782 16.92 -1.30 5.25
C LEU A 782 17.85 -2.11 6.16
N GLY A 783 17.91 -1.77 7.46
CA GLY A 783 18.76 -2.47 8.41
C GLY A 783 18.37 -3.95 8.51
N LEU A 784 17.06 -4.23 8.54
CA LEU A 784 16.53 -5.58 8.43
C LEU A 784 16.99 -6.26 7.14
N ALA A 785 16.73 -5.66 5.97
CA ALA A 785 17.03 -6.30 4.68
C ALA A 785 18.53 -6.60 4.49
N LEU A 786 19.42 -5.69 4.94
CA LEU A 786 20.87 -5.92 4.96
C LEU A 786 21.25 -7.06 5.92
N SER A 787 20.61 -7.13 7.08
CA SER A 787 20.87 -8.17 8.09
C SER A 787 20.41 -9.54 7.62
N THR A 788 19.18 -9.64 7.09
CA THR A 788 18.66 -10.85 6.43
C THR A 788 19.57 -11.30 5.29
N LEU A 789 20.06 -10.39 4.45
CA LEU A 789 20.98 -10.72 3.35
C LEU A 789 22.32 -11.28 3.87
N VAL A 790 22.90 -10.68 4.91
CA VAL A 790 24.15 -11.16 5.51
C VAL A 790 23.97 -12.50 6.22
N ILE A 791 22.91 -12.68 7.00
CA ILE A 791 22.56 -13.95 7.66
C ILE A 791 22.35 -15.04 6.60
N PHE A 792 21.62 -14.72 5.53
CA PHE A 792 21.39 -15.65 4.43
C PHE A 792 22.70 -16.06 3.74
N LEU A 793 23.49 -15.11 3.26
CA LEU A 793 24.71 -15.37 2.47
C LEU A 793 25.82 -16.05 3.29
N ILE A 794 25.99 -15.69 4.57
CA ILE A 794 27.07 -16.22 5.41
C ILE A 794 26.67 -17.52 6.12
N PHE A 795 25.44 -17.62 6.64
CA PHE A 795 25.04 -18.77 7.45
C PHE A 795 24.16 -19.72 6.66
N THR A 796 23.00 -19.26 6.19
CA THR A 796 21.97 -20.14 5.63
C THR A 796 22.39 -20.78 4.30
N LEU A 797 23.19 -20.10 3.48
CA LEU A 797 23.71 -20.63 2.21
C LEU A 797 24.85 -21.64 2.42
N ASN A 798 25.61 -21.50 3.51
CA ASN A 798 26.70 -22.43 3.88
C ASN A 798 26.23 -23.57 4.80
N GLY A 799 24.91 -23.77 4.94
CA GLY A 799 24.34 -24.83 5.78
C GLY A 799 24.54 -24.64 7.29
N ILE A 800 24.92 -23.43 7.75
CA ILE A 800 25.15 -23.16 9.17
C ILE A 800 23.79 -22.96 9.85
N GLU A 801 23.41 -23.92 10.70
CA GLU A 801 22.19 -23.86 11.51
C GLU A 801 22.30 -22.80 12.63
N PRO A 802 21.18 -22.22 13.08
CA PRO A 802 21.11 -21.47 14.34
C PRO A 802 21.69 -22.25 15.53
N PRO A 803 22.24 -21.58 16.55
CA PRO A 803 22.76 -22.25 17.74
C PRO A 803 21.67 -23.11 18.41
N LYS A 804 22.03 -24.33 18.80
CA LYS A 804 21.12 -25.29 19.45
C LYS A 804 21.04 -25.01 20.94
N TRP A 805 19.95 -24.36 21.33
CA TRP A 805 19.59 -24.06 22.72
C TRP A 805 18.09 -23.79 22.81
N TRP A 806 17.57 -23.77 24.04
CA TRP A 806 16.14 -23.65 24.34
C TRP A 806 15.40 -22.58 23.51
N GLY A 807 15.95 -21.37 23.39
CA GLY A 807 15.29 -20.25 22.69
C GLY A 807 15.19 -20.39 21.17
N ASN A 808 15.86 -21.38 20.56
CA ASN A 808 15.68 -21.73 19.15
C ASN A 808 14.88 -23.04 18.99
N GLU A 809 15.05 -23.99 19.91
CA GLU A 809 14.39 -25.29 19.86
C GLU A 809 12.90 -25.23 20.26
N ILE A 810 12.53 -24.42 21.26
CA ILE A 810 11.14 -24.36 21.76
C ILE A 810 10.14 -23.87 20.70
N VAL A 811 10.62 -23.09 19.73
CA VAL A 811 9.81 -22.49 18.66
C VAL A 811 9.32 -23.54 17.67
N THR A 812 10.05 -24.65 17.48
CA THR A 812 9.69 -25.73 16.54
C THR A 812 9.08 -26.96 17.23
N ALA A 813 9.10 -26.99 18.56
CA ALA A 813 8.64 -28.13 19.37
C ALA A 813 7.12 -28.16 19.62
N THR A 814 6.39 -27.09 19.31
CA THR A 814 4.94 -26.97 19.58
C THR A 814 4.08 -27.55 18.44
N MET A 815 2.85 -27.98 18.77
CA MET A 815 1.90 -28.43 17.74
C MET A 815 1.53 -27.33 16.74
N ASP A 816 1.61 -26.06 17.15
CA ASP A 816 1.44 -24.89 16.26
C ASP A 816 2.50 -24.85 15.15
N ALA A 817 3.79 -24.93 15.52
CA ALA A 817 4.88 -24.85 14.56
C ALA A 817 4.98 -26.07 13.64
N GLN A 818 4.46 -27.21 14.11
CA GLN A 818 4.37 -28.46 13.34
C GLN A 818 3.09 -28.54 12.47
N GLY A 819 2.14 -27.63 12.64
CA GLY A 819 0.84 -27.67 11.95
C GLY A 819 -0.06 -28.85 12.36
N THR A 820 0.21 -29.48 13.51
CA THR A 820 -0.48 -30.69 13.99
C THR A 820 -1.64 -30.40 14.95
N ALA A 821 -1.92 -29.13 15.25
CA ALA A 821 -2.98 -28.66 16.14
C ALA A 821 -4.40 -28.82 15.55
N ILE A 822 -4.83 -30.08 15.39
CA ILE A 822 -6.15 -30.49 14.86
C ILE A 822 -6.95 -31.16 15.98
N GLN A 823 -8.25 -30.87 16.11
CA GLN A 823 -9.07 -31.36 17.24
C GLN A 823 -9.45 -32.83 17.12
N SER A 824 -9.67 -33.32 15.90
CA SER A 824 -10.04 -34.71 15.63
C SER A 824 -9.39 -35.18 14.34
N THR A 825 -8.82 -36.38 14.34
CA THR A 825 -8.39 -37.06 13.10
C THR A 825 -9.36 -38.20 12.81
N PRO A 826 -9.81 -38.39 11.54
CA PRO A 826 -10.68 -39.51 11.20
C PRO A 826 -9.97 -40.84 11.48
N ALA A 827 -10.70 -41.81 12.03
CA ALA A 827 -10.16 -43.15 12.27
C ALA A 827 -9.77 -43.83 10.94
N PRO A 828 -8.80 -44.76 10.92
CA PRO A 828 -8.36 -45.42 9.70
C PRO A 828 -9.53 -46.03 8.90
N GLY A 829 -9.73 -45.55 7.67
CA GLY A 829 -10.81 -45.97 6.78
C GLY A 829 -12.13 -45.17 6.92
N MET A 830 -12.27 -44.29 7.90
CA MET A 830 -13.39 -43.34 7.98
C MET A 830 -13.12 -42.08 7.16
N LYS A 831 -14.20 -41.46 6.67
CA LYS A 831 -14.19 -40.19 5.92
C LYS A 831 -15.07 -39.17 6.65
N PHE A 832 -14.64 -37.91 6.72
CA PHE A 832 -15.51 -36.80 7.13
C PHE A 832 -16.04 -36.03 5.90
N GLY A 833 -17.04 -35.19 6.11
CA GLY A 833 -17.67 -34.43 5.02
C GLY A 833 -19.08 -34.89 4.65
N PRO A 834 -19.68 -34.31 3.60
CA PRO A 834 -20.94 -34.77 3.05
C PRO A 834 -20.75 -36.10 2.30
N THR A 835 -21.78 -36.95 2.30
CA THR A 835 -21.76 -38.24 1.58
C THR A 835 -22.01 -38.11 0.08
N THR A 836 -22.50 -36.95 -0.37
CA THR A 836 -22.81 -36.60 -1.76
C THR A 836 -22.42 -35.15 -2.02
N TRP A 837 -21.80 -34.85 -3.17
CA TRP A 837 -21.36 -33.50 -3.58
C TRP A 837 -21.34 -33.33 -5.11
#